data_AF-A0A4P1QS63-F1
#
_entry.id   AF-A0A4P1QS63-F1
#
_cell.length_a   1.000
_cell.length_b   1.000
_cell.length_c   1.000
_cell.angle_alpha   90.00
_cell.angle_beta   90.00
_cell.angle_gamma   90.00
#
_symmetry.space_group_name_H-M   'P 1'
#
loop_
_entity.id
_entity.type
_entity.pdbx_description
1 polymer ?
#
loop_
_entity_poly.entity_id
_entity_poly.type
_entity_poly.pdbx_seq_one_letter_code
_entity_poly.pdbx_strand_id
1 'polypeptide(L)'
;MIRFWITFLRSVELFVSSCVHLLYGFYIFSSAVAGDLSQALNEYFQKSKVNNIEVKVGNLVNGDERENNANDLPPIVLVHGIFGFGKGRLGGLSYFGGAEKRDERVLVPDLGSITSVYDRARGLFYYLKGGQVDYGEEHSKACGHSQFGRIYEQGHYPEWDEDHPIHFVGHSAGAQVVRVLQQMLSDKAFKGYENTSEDWVLSLTALSGAFNGTTRTYLDGMQAEDGRTLKPVCLLQICRIGAIIYDWFDIPWLKNYYNFGFDHFNMSWKKIGLWGLVDCLLGNAGPFASGDWVLPDLTIQGSIRTNYHLQTFPNTYYFSYATKRTTKIMGVTVPSSILRIHPLLFIRVFQMSQWRHPLDVSPPYKGYRDEDWLDNDGALNTISMTHPRFPIEHPSRLVENDVDCQHLQPGICSAVAGDLSKALTEFFHKPNTNVEVKGERDPNSHDLPPIVLVHGIFGFGPYGKGWFPRGLGGLSHFLVAEKKGQRVLVPDLGSLTSVYDRARELFYYLKGGHVDYGEEHSKDCGHSQFGRIYERGHYPEWDEDHPVHFVGYSAGAQVVRVLQQMLADKAFKGYENTSENWVLSITSQSGAMNGTTRTYIHGMQAENGRKMTPICLLQLFRIGVIIYDWFDISWLKNYYNFGFDHFNMTREEIGICGLVQCLLGHVGPFASGDWILPDLTIQGSIRTNYHLHTFPNTYYFSYATRRSWQIMGITIHSSIPRVHPLLYLGVLQMRQWRLPPYVSSPYKGYRDEDWHDNDGTLNTISMTHPRFPVEHPSHSLEKGSEFQPLQPGIWYYKLVEGDHTPFIANEKAGQQFDLIYDTIFERCRKYVVLRKKPPIEDNNVHH
;
A
#
# COMPACT_ATOMS: atom_id res chain seq x y z
N MET A 1 22.40 31.78 -25.08
CA MET A 1 21.31 31.62 -24.09
C MET A 1 20.64 30.24 -24.13
N ILE A 2 20.19 29.73 -25.30
CA ILE A 2 19.49 28.42 -25.40
C ILE A 2 20.34 27.23 -24.87
N ARG A 3 21.64 27.15 -25.21
CA ARG A 3 22.54 26.10 -24.69
C ARG A 3 22.69 26.15 -23.17
N PHE A 4 22.81 27.33 -22.58
CA PHE A 4 22.86 27.50 -21.12
C PHE A 4 21.55 27.08 -20.45
N TRP A 5 20.40 27.41 -21.06
CA TRP A 5 19.09 27.02 -20.56
C TRP A 5 18.88 25.50 -20.61
N ILE A 6 19.30 24.84 -21.70
CA ILE A 6 19.24 23.37 -21.83
C ILE A 6 20.15 22.69 -20.80
N THR A 7 21.38 23.18 -20.62
CA THR A 7 22.28 22.64 -19.59
C THR A 7 21.71 22.84 -18.20
N PHE A 8 21.12 24.00 -17.90
CA PHE A 8 20.45 24.26 -16.63
C PHE A 8 19.28 23.31 -16.39
N LEU A 9 18.39 23.12 -17.37
CA LEU A 9 17.27 22.17 -17.28
C LEU A 9 17.73 20.73 -17.06
N ARG A 10 18.81 20.30 -17.72
CA ARG A 10 19.42 18.97 -17.51
C ARG A 10 19.99 18.83 -16.10
N SER A 11 20.64 19.86 -15.57
CA SER A 11 21.14 19.86 -14.18
C SER A 11 20.00 19.82 -13.17
N VAL A 12 18.90 20.55 -13.41
CA VAL A 12 17.70 20.53 -12.58
C VAL A 12 17.04 19.15 -12.61
N GLU A 13 16.89 18.54 -13.79
CA GLU A 13 16.34 17.18 -13.92
C GLU A 13 17.22 16.17 -13.18
N LEU A 14 18.54 16.22 -13.35
CA LEU A 14 19.46 15.33 -12.64
C LEU A 14 19.35 15.51 -11.12
N PHE A 15 19.31 16.76 -10.65
CA PHE A 15 19.14 17.06 -9.23
C PHE A 15 17.82 16.50 -8.68
N VAL A 16 16.70 16.78 -9.34
CA VAL A 16 15.37 16.30 -8.94
C VAL A 16 15.32 14.77 -8.95
N SER A 17 15.76 14.14 -10.04
CA SER A 17 15.83 12.68 -10.16
C SER A 17 16.69 12.07 -9.05
N SER A 18 17.84 12.67 -8.74
CA SER A 18 18.72 12.20 -7.67
C SER A 18 18.09 12.33 -6.29
N CYS A 19 17.52 13.49 -5.96
CA CYS A 19 16.81 13.72 -4.69
C CYS A 19 15.66 12.72 -4.52
N VAL A 20 14.87 12.53 -5.57
CA VAL A 20 13.72 11.61 -5.56
C VAL A 20 14.15 10.17 -5.31
N HIS A 21 15.18 9.66 -6.01
CA HIS A 21 15.68 8.30 -5.81
C HIS A 21 16.34 8.12 -4.43
N LEU A 22 17.13 9.10 -3.96
CA LEU A 22 17.78 9.04 -2.65
C LEU A 22 16.78 9.09 -1.50
N LEU A 23 15.81 10.01 -1.54
CA LEU A 23 14.77 10.13 -0.52
C LEU A 23 13.89 8.88 -0.47
N TYR A 24 13.55 8.32 -1.64
CA TYR A 24 12.76 7.10 -1.70
C TYR A 24 13.53 5.86 -1.23
N GLY A 25 14.79 5.72 -1.64
CA GLY A 25 15.67 4.65 -1.16
C GLY A 25 15.87 4.74 0.35
N PHE A 26 16.12 5.93 0.89
CA PHE A 26 16.20 6.18 2.31
C PHE A 26 14.88 5.86 3.03
N TYR A 27 13.74 6.22 2.44
CA TYR A 27 12.41 5.88 2.97
C TYR A 27 12.20 4.37 3.06
N ILE A 28 12.49 3.60 2.00
CA ILE A 28 12.37 2.13 2.03
C ILE A 28 13.31 1.55 3.09
N PHE A 29 14.58 1.94 3.07
CA PHE A 29 15.59 1.40 3.97
C PHE A 29 15.26 1.72 5.44
N SER A 30 14.92 2.97 5.76
CA SER A 30 14.55 3.38 7.12
C SER A 30 13.26 2.72 7.59
N SER A 31 12.26 2.55 6.72
CA SER A 31 11.01 1.85 7.04
C SER A 31 11.26 0.37 7.32
N ALA A 32 12.15 -0.27 6.56
CA ALA A 32 12.55 -1.65 6.75
C ALA A 32 13.26 -1.82 8.11
N VAL A 33 14.31 -1.02 8.36
CA VAL A 33 15.13 -1.12 9.58
C VAL A 33 14.29 -0.82 10.81
N ALA A 34 13.38 0.16 10.72
CA ALA A 34 12.41 0.40 11.77
C ALA A 34 11.59 -0.87 12.02
N GLY A 35 10.95 -1.44 10.99
CA GLY A 35 10.15 -2.66 11.12
C GLY A 35 10.86 -3.81 11.86
N ASP A 36 12.13 -4.05 11.53
CA ASP A 36 12.93 -5.11 12.15
C ASP A 36 13.34 -4.82 13.59
N LEU A 37 13.75 -3.58 13.88
CA LEU A 37 14.01 -3.14 15.25
C LEU A 37 12.73 -3.28 16.09
N SER A 38 11.54 -3.10 15.50
CA SER A 38 10.29 -3.37 16.20
C SER A 38 10.18 -4.83 16.57
N GLN A 39 10.42 -5.73 15.62
CA GLN A 39 10.21 -7.16 15.78
C GLN A 39 11.22 -7.78 16.75
N ALA A 40 12.47 -7.31 16.76
CA ALA A 40 13.47 -7.75 17.72
C ALA A 40 13.13 -7.30 19.16
N LEU A 41 12.64 -6.05 19.34
CA LEU A 41 12.28 -5.50 20.66
C LEU A 41 11.05 -6.19 21.26
N ASN A 42 9.90 -6.16 20.57
CA ASN A 42 9.34 -7.41 20.11
C ASN A 42 9.43 -8.70 20.94
N GLU A 43 10.19 -9.61 20.35
CA GLU A 43 10.57 -10.94 20.82
C GLU A 43 11.41 -10.88 22.10
N TYR A 44 12.23 -9.84 22.31
CA TYR A 44 12.98 -9.65 23.55
C TYR A 44 12.05 -9.44 24.77
N PHE A 45 11.01 -8.62 24.64
CA PHE A 45 10.01 -8.41 25.70
C PHE A 45 9.06 -9.60 25.90
N GLN A 46 8.88 -10.45 24.89
CA GLN A 46 8.17 -11.73 25.05
C GLN A 46 9.04 -12.78 25.73
N LYS A 47 10.33 -12.92 25.36
CA LYS A 47 11.28 -13.81 26.04
C LYS A 47 11.54 -13.41 27.49
N SER A 48 11.58 -12.12 27.81
CA SER A 48 11.71 -11.68 29.21
C SER A 48 10.47 -11.99 30.07
N LYS A 49 9.28 -12.14 29.45
CA LYS A 49 8.07 -12.64 30.13
C LYS A 49 8.05 -14.16 30.29
N VAL A 50 8.67 -14.91 29.38
CA VAL A 50 8.73 -16.38 29.43
C VAL A 50 9.82 -16.89 30.38
N ASN A 51 10.90 -16.12 30.61
CA ASN A 51 11.94 -16.48 31.58
C ASN A 51 11.51 -16.42 33.06
N ASN A 52 10.25 -16.10 33.37
CA ASN A 52 9.67 -16.14 34.72
C ASN A 52 8.68 -17.29 34.93
N ILE A 53 8.64 -18.28 34.04
CA ILE A 53 7.81 -19.47 34.23
C ILE A 53 8.66 -20.72 33.93
N GLU A 54 9.17 -21.36 34.99
CA GLU A 54 9.58 -22.77 34.92
C GLU A 54 8.33 -23.60 34.58
N VAL A 55 8.22 -24.06 33.34
CA VAL A 55 7.31 -25.15 32.97
C VAL A 55 8.16 -26.34 32.58
N LYS A 56 8.06 -27.40 33.37
CA LYS A 56 8.50 -28.75 32.99
C LYS A 56 7.82 -29.15 31.69
N VAL A 57 8.56 -29.20 30.59
CA VAL A 57 8.11 -29.88 29.37
C VAL A 57 8.40 -31.37 29.57
N GLY A 58 7.34 -32.15 29.78
CA GLY A 58 7.38 -33.60 29.72
C GLY A 58 7.45 -34.08 28.27
N ASN A 59 8.21 -35.15 28.07
CA ASN A 59 8.29 -35.91 26.83
C ASN A 59 6.93 -36.51 26.44
N LEU A 60 6.45 -36.21 25.22
CA LEU A 60 5.48 -36.99 24.43
C LEU A 60 5.87 -36.76 22.96
N VAL A 61 6.70 -37.63 22.35
CA VAL A 61 6.37 -38.85 21.57
C VAL A 61 5.55 -38.56 20.29
N ASN A 62 6.14 -39.05 19.20
CA ASN A 62 5.78 -39.02 17.77
C ASN A 62 4.37 -39.51 17.37
N GLY A 63 4.01 -39.13 16.14
CA GLY A 63 2.97 -39.73 15.26
C GLY A 63 1.69 -38.87 15.25
N ASP A 64 1.11 -38.40 14.15
CA ASP A 64 0.95 -39.09 12.87
C ASP A 64 0.27 -38.17 11.82
N GLU A 65 0.60 -38.43 10.55
CA GLU A 65 -0.29 -38.44 9.38
C GLU A 65 -0.89 -37.12 8.83
N ARG A 66 -0.05 -36.18 8.37
CA ARG A 66 -0.40 -35.25 7.28
C ARG A 66 0.69 -35.05 6.22
N GLU A 67 1.62 -35.99 6.08
CA GLU A 67 2.88 -35.74 5.34
C GLU A 67 2.99 -36.35 3.93
N ASN A 68 1.98 -37.04 3.39
CA ASN A 68 2.18 -37.84 2.16
C ASN A 68 1.54 -37.34 0.85
N ASN A 69 0.90 -36.17 0.80
CA ASN A 69 0.36 -35.64 -0.48
C ASN A 69 0.98 -34.30 -0.94
N ALA A 70 1.78 -33.63 -0.11
CA ALA A 70 2.43 -32.36 -0.47
C ALA A 70 3.82 -32.54 -1.11
N ASN A 71 4.32 -33.78 -1.19
CA ASN A 71 5.70 -34.04 -1.58
C ASN A 71 5.98 -34.03 -3.10
N ASP A 72 4.96 -34.05 -3.96
CA ASP A 72 5.12 -34.30 -5.40
C ASP A 72 5.18 -33.04 -6.30
N LEU A 73 4.99 -31.83 -5.77
CA LEU A 73 4.96 -30.61 -6.62
C LEU A 73 6.33 -29.92 -6.73
N PRO A 74 6.82 -29.63 -7.95
CA PRO A 74 8.05 -28.87 -8.19
C PRO A 74 8.09 -27.51 -7.46
N PRO A 75 9.23 -27.10 -6.88
CA PRO A 75 9.34 -25.81 -6.19
C PRO A 75 9.31 -24.63 -7.17
N ILE A 76 9.00 -23.45 -6.63
CA ILE A 76 8.98 -22.19 -7.39
C ILE A 76 10.10 -21.27 -6.92
N VAL A 77 10.97 -20.83 -7.81
CA VAL A 77 12.09 -19.91 -7.51
C VAL A 77 11.80 -18.52 -8.07
N LEU A 78 11.65 -17.54 -7.19
CA LEU A 78 11.39 -16.14 -7.55
C LEU A 78 12.71 -15.36 -7.67
N VAL A 79 13.07 -14.95 -8.88
CA VAL A 79 14.34 -14.29 -9.18
C VAL A 79 14.13 -12.79 -9.40
N HIS A 80 14.71 -11.98 -8.51
CA HIS A 80 14.46 -10.54 -8.47
C HIS A 80 15.16 -9.75 -9.60
N GLY A 81 14.67 -8.55 -9.88
CA GLY A 81 15.29 -7.62 -10.84
C GLY A 81 16.39 -6.75 -10.23
N ILE A 82 16.75 -5.68 -10.93
CA ILE A 82 17.65 -4.63 -10.41
C ILE A 82 17.06 -4.01 -9.14
N PHE A 83 17.92 -3.64 -8.18
CA PHE A 83 17.52 -3.14 -6.85
C PHE A 83 16.63 -4.09 -6.03
N GLY A 84 16.48 -5.34 -6.49
CA GLY A 84 15.76 -6.37 -5.76
C GLY A 84 16.61 -7.10 -4.74
N PHE A 85 15.96 -7.91 -3.92
CA PHE A 85 16.58 -8.60 -2.80
C PHE A 85 15.85 -9.92 -2.50
N GLY A 86 16.57 -10.87 -1.92
CA GLY A 86 16.02 -12.19 -1.55
C GLY A 86 15.22 -12.20 -0.24
N LYS A 87 14.64 -13.35 0.09
CA LYS A 87 13.90 -13.57 1.36
C LYS A 87 14.84 -13.36 2.56
N GLY A 88 14.35 -12.63 3.56
CA GLY A 88 15.11 -12.29 4.77
C GLY A 88 16.09 -11.12 4.61
N ARG A 89 16.10 -10.46 3.45
CA ARG A 89 16.81 -9.19 3.23
C ARG A 89 15.84 -8.02 3.34
N LEU A 90 16.36 -6.87 3.77
CA LEU A 90 15.56 -5.73 4.23
C LEU A 90 14.50 -6.16 5.25
N GLY A 91 14.87 -7.14 6.08
CA GLY A 91 14.05 -7.57 7.18
C GLY A 91 12.75 -8.25 6.79
N GLY A 92 11.65 -7.78 7.38
CA GLY A 92 10.31 -8.28 7.08
C GLY A 92 9.68 -7.74 5.78
N LEU A 93 10.40 -6.99 4.94
CA LEU A 93 9.90 -6.56 3.63
C LEU A 93 9.96 -7.71 2.61
N SER A 94 9.03 -7.67 1.64
CA SER A 94 8.98 -8.63 0.55
C SER A 94 9.10 -7.93 -0.79
N TYR A 95 10.09 -8.32 -1.59
CA TYR A 95 10.25 -7.82 -2.96
C TYR A 95 9.09 -8.25 -3.88
N PHE A 96 8.57 -9.46 -3.67
CA PHE A 96 7.48 -10.04 -4.45
C PHE A 96 6.10 -9.85 -3.82
N GLY A 97 5.95 -8.87 -2.91
CA GLY A 97 4.65 -8.53 -2.31
C GLY A 97 4.05 -9.64 -1.44
N GLY A 98 4.87 -10.55 -0.91
CA GLY A 98 4.49 -11.64 -0.03
C GLY A 98 4.14 -12.95 -0.76
N ALA A 99 4.41 -13.05 -2.07
CA ALA A 99 4.20 -14.28 -2.83
C ALA A 99 4.93 -15.49 -2.21
N GLU A 100 6.11 -15.27 -1.64
CA GLU A 100 6.93 -16.29 -0.97
C GLU A 100 6.40 -16.78 0.38
N LYS A 101 5.26 -16.24 0.83
CA LYS A 101 4.53 -16.70 2.03
C LYS A 101 3.29 -17.51 1.68
N ARG A 102 2.98 -17.66 0.38
CA ARG A 102 1.79 -18.38 -0.09
C ARG A 102 1.96 -19.90 -0.07
N ASP A 103 3.20 -20.37 -0.15
CA ASP A 103 3.56 -21.78 -0.17
C ASP A 103 4.99 -21.93 0.42
N GLU A 104 5.23 -23.02 1.13
CA GLU A 104 6.51 -23.30 1.79
C GLU A 104 7.62 -23.69 0.80
N ARG A 105 7.27 -24.13 -0.42
CA ARG A 105 8.20 -24.50 -1.51
C ARG A 105 8.57 -23.33 -2.43
N VAL A 106 8.34 -22.09 -1.99
CA VAL A 106 8.75 -20.88 -2.73
C VAL A 106 10.10 -20.38 -2.22
N LEU A 107 11.10 -20.43 -3.10
CA LEU A 107 12.46 -19.96 -2.84
C LEU A 107 12.67 -18.56 -3.41
N VAL A 108 13.34 -17.69 -2.67
CA VAL A 108 13.64 -16.31 -3.11
C VAL A 108 15.12 -16.00 -2.85
N PRO A 109 16.00 -16.36 -3.78
CA PRO A 109 17.44 -16.14 -3.65
C PRO A 109 17.80 -14.66 -3.56
N ASP A 110 18.81 -14.36 -2.76
CA ASP A 110 19.46 -13.04 -2.74
C ASP A 110 20.73 -13.09 -3.61
N LEU A 111 20.64 -12.53 -4.81
CA LEU A 111 21.69 -12.65 -5.83
C LEU A 111 22.53 -11.38 -5.99
N GLY A 112 22.31 -10.37 -5.14
CA GLY A 112 22.91 -9.04 -5.34
C GLY A 112 22.06 -8.18 -6.27
N SER A 113 21.87 -6.94 -5.84
CA SER A 113 20.88 -6.05 -6.46
C SER A 113 21.34 -5.36 -7.74
N ILE A 114 22.65 -5.25 -7.98
CA ILE A 114 23.22 -4.61 -9.18
C ILE A 114 24.37 -5.41 -9.84
N THR A 115 24.65 -6.62 -9.36
CA THR A 115 25.59 -7.58 -9.95
C THR A 115 25.20 -8.00 -11.38
N SER A 116 26.17 -8.34 -12.22
CA SER A 116 25.93 -8.73 -13.63
C SER A 116 25.01 -9.94 -13.75
N VAL A 117 24.34 -10.07 -14.90
CA VAL A 117 23.42 -11.19 -15.15
C VAL A 117 24.16 -12.52 -15.09
N TYR A 118 25.40 -12.56 -15.59
CA TYR A 118 26.27 -13.75 -15.58
C TYR A 118 26.58 -14.22 -14.16
N ASP A 119 27.08 -13.34 -13.30
CA ASP A 119 27.43 -13.69 -11.93
C ASP A 119 26.21 -14.05 -11.08
N ARG A 120 25.07 -13.38 -11.33
CA ARG A 120 23.81 -13.73 -10.69
C ARG A 120 23.33 -15.13 -11.09
N ALA A 121 23.55 -15.54 -12.33
CA ALA A 121 23.22 -16.90 -12.79
C ALA A 121 24.11 -17.95 -12.11
N ARG A 122 25.42 -17.68 -12.00
CA ARG A 122 26.35 -18.52 -11.23
C ARG A 122 25.92 -18.61 -9.76
N GLY A 123 25.64 -17.49 -9.13
CA GLY A 123 25.16 -17.43 -7.75
C GLY A 123 23.86 -18.18 -7.52
N LEU A 124 22.93 -18.14 -8.48
CA LEU A 124 21.65 -18.85 -8.42
C LEU A 124 21.82 -20.37 -8.45
N PHE A 125 22.71 -20.88 -9.29
CA PHE A 125 23.02 -22.32 -9.33
C PHE A 125 23.48 -22.83 -7.96
N TYR A 126 24.50 -22.21 -7.38
CA TYR A 126 25.06 -22.64 -6.10
C TYR A 126 24.14 -22.34 -4.90
N TYR A 127 23.25 -21.36 -5.00
CA TYR A 127 22.17 -21.17 -4.03
C TYR A 127 21.24 -22.41 -3.97
N LEU A 128 20.92 -22.99 -5.13
CA LEU A 128 20.05 -24.17 -5.22
C LEU A 128 20.79 -25.46 -4.88
N LYS A 129 21.92 -25.75 -5.57
CA LYS A 129 22.68 -27.00 -5.38
C LYS A 129 23.52 -27.03 -4.11
N GLY A 130 23.98 -25.87 -3.62
CA GLY A 130 24.99 -25.78 -2.56
C GLY A 130 26.41 -25.78 -3.11
N GLY A 131 27.39 -25.47 -2.25
CA GLY A 131 28.80 -25.36 -2.58
C GLY A 131 29.33 -23.92 -2.64
N GLN A 132 30.58 -23.78 -3.06
CA GLN A 132 31.22 -22.48 -3.25
C GLN A 132 30.92 -21.94 -4.64
N VAL A 133 30.44 -20.69 -4.73
CA VAL A 133 30.18 -20.04 -6.02
C VAL A 133 31.48 -19.95 -6.81
N ASP A 134 31.51 -20.59 -7.98
CA ASP A 134 32.56 -20.46 -9.00
C ASP A 134 32.04 -19.59 -10.15
N TYR A 135 32.57 -18.37 -10.28
CA TYR A 135 32.28 -17.44 -11.37
C TYR A 135 33.02 -17.78 -12.67
N GLY A 136 33.89 -18.80 -12.66
CA GLY A 136 34.68 -19.21 -13.81
C GLY A 136 35.98 -18.40 -13.93
N GLU A 137 37.08 -19.12 -14.15
CA GLU A 137 38.43 -18.55 -14.16
C GLU A 137 38.64 -17.49 -15.26
N GLU A 138 38.19 -17.78 -16.49
CA GLU A 138 38.34 -16.87 -17.63
C GLU A 138 37.54 -15.58 -17.44
N HIS A 139 36.27 -15.70 -17.06
CA HIS A 139 35.39 -14.56 -16.79
C HIS A 139 35.96 -13.68 -15.68
N SER A 140 36.37 -14.30 -14.56
CA SER A 140 36.89 -13.57 -13.40
C SER A 140 38.19 -12.83 -13.71
N LYS A 141 39.07 -13.41 -14.54
CA LYS A 141 40.28 -12.73 -15.03
C LYS A 141 39.96 -11.57 -15.96
N ALA A 142 38.99 -11.74 -16.86
CA ALA A 142 38.57 -10.70 -17.80
C ALA A 142 37.88 -9.51 -17.09
N CYS A 143 37.06 -9.81 -16.06
CA CYS A 143 36.30 -8.81 -15.30
C CYS A 143 37.06 -8.25 -14.10
N GLY A 144 38.19 -8.85 -13.72
CA GLY A 144 39.07 -8.36 -12.67
C GLY A 144 38.55 -8.62 -11.25
N HIS A 145 37.89 -9.75 -11.02
CA HIS A 145 37.40 -10.16 -9.70
C HIS A 145 37.82 -11.58 -9.32
N SER A 146 37.49 -12.01 -8.10
CA SER A 146 37.82 -13.36 -7.62
C SER A 146 36.96 -14.41 -8.32
N GLN A 147 37.58 -15.54 -8.70
CA GLN A 147 36.87 -16.70 -9.24
C GLN A 147 35.86 -17.28 -8.25
N PHE A 148 36.25 -17.35 -6.97
CA PHE A 148 35.42 -17.98 -5.96
C PHE A 148 34.73 -16.93 -5.09
N GLY A 149 33.43 -17.15 -4.85
CA GLY A 149 32.57 -16.27 -4.08
C GLY A 149 32.04 -16.90 -2.80
N ARG A 150 30.76 -16.61 -2.52
CA ARG A 150 30.03 -17.07 -1.34
C ARG A 150 30.00 -18.60 -1.26
N ILE A 151 30.03 -19.13 -0.05
CA ILE A 151 29.86 -20.56 0.22
C ILE A 151 28.44 -20.78 0.73
N TYR A 152 27.73 -21.71 0.11
CA TYR A 152 26.45 -22.25 0.56
C TYR A 152 26.71 -23.65 1.14
N GLU A 153 26.75 -23.76 2.47
CA GLU A 153 27.04 -25.04 3.15
C GLU A 153 26.03 -26.13 2.77
N GLN A 154 24.76 -25.74 2.62
CA GLN A 154 23.69 -26.58 2.10
C GLN A 154 22.94 -25.82 1.01
N GLY A 155 22.68 -26.49 -0.11
CA GLY A 155 21.80 -25.98 -1.15
C GLY A 155 20.36 -25.88 -0.67
N HIS A 156 19.61 -24.91 -1.18
CA HIS A 156 18.18 -24.78 -0.86
C HIS A 156 17.30 -25.82 -1.59
N TYR A 157 17.84 -26.50 -2.60
CA TYR A 157 17.22 -27.65 -3.27
C TYR A 157 18.31 -28.57 -3.88
N PRO A 158 19.08 -29.32 -3.06
CA PRO A 158 20.24 -30.09 -3.51
C PRO A 158 19.90 -31.22 -4.48
N GLU A 159 18.71 -31.79 -4.41
CA GLU A 159 18.17 -32.84 -5.28
C GLU A 159 17.85 -32.36 -6.71
N TRP A 160 17.95 -31.05 -6.99
CA TRP A 160 17.65 -30.48 -8.29
C TRP A 160 18.36 -31.19 -9.45
N ASP A 161 17.58 -31.83 -10.33
CA ASP A 161 18.04 -32.53 -11.53
C ASP A 161 16.90 -32.65 -12.58
N GLU A 162 17.04 -33.53 -13.57
CA GLU A 162 16.03 -33.76 -14.63
C GLU A 162 14.74 -34.39 -14.08
N ASP A 163 14.85 -35.26 -13.06
CA ASP A 163 13.70 -35.91 -12.42
C ASP A 163 13.05 -35.00 -11.37
N HIS A 164 13.78 -33.98 -10.90
CA HIS A 164 13.33 -32.99 -9.92
C HIS A 164 13.45 -31.56 -10.46
N PRO A 165 12.71 -31.20 -11.53
CA PRO A 165 12.87 -29.91 -12.19
C PRO A 165 12.18 -28.77 -11.41
N ILE A 166 12.47 -27.51 -11.76
CA ILE A 166 12.00 -26.32 -11.04
C ILE A 166 11.21 -25.35 -11.93
N HIS A 167 10.21 -24.67 -11.35
CA HIS A 167 9.59 -23.49 -11.95
C HIS A 167 10.29 -22.20 -11.55
N PHE A 168 10.70 -21.38 -12.51
CA PHE A 168 11.25 -20.06 -12.26
C PHE A 168 10.24 -18.94 -12.55
N VAL A 169 10.23 -17.92 -11.69
CA VAL A 169 9.55 -16.65 -11.95
C VAL A 169 10.56 -15.52 -11.90
N GLY A 170 10.90 -14.95 -13.05
CA GLY A 170 11.88 -13.87 -13.16
C GLY A 170 11.22 -12.50 -13.29
N HIS A 171 11.48 -11.58 -12.37
CA HIS A 171 11.06 -10.19 -12.53
C HIS A 171 12.16 -9.34 -13.18
N SER A 172 11.83 -8.56 -14.22
CA SER A 172 12.78 -7.65 -14.87
C SER A 172 14.06 -8.37 -15.32
N ALA A 173 15.24 -7.93 -14.86
CA ALA A 173 16.52 -8.58 -15.11
C ALA A 173 16.60 -10.03 -14.60
N GLY A 174 15.79 -10.41 -13.60
CA GLY A 174 15.75 -11.76 -13.08
C GLY A 174 15.32 -12.80 -14.11
N ALA A 175 14.49 -12.41 -15.09
CA ALA A 175 14.16 -13.29 -16.21
C ALA A 175 15.38 -13.60 -17.10
N GLN A 176 16.28 -12.63 -17.30
CA GLN A 176 17.53 -12.85 -18.03
C GLN A 176 18.50 -13.74 -17.24
N VAL A 177 18.57 -13.56 -15.92
CA VAL A 177 19.40 -14.41 -15.05
C VAL A 177 19.03 -15.88 -15.21
N VAL A 178 17.73 -16.20 -15.21
CA VAL A 178 17.26 -17.58 -15.39
C VAL A 178 17.60 -18.11 -16.78
N ARG A 179 17.47 -17.31 -17.84
CA ARG A 179 17.83 -17.74 -19.20
C ARG A 179 19.32 -18.03 -19.34
N VAL A 180 20.17 -17.17 -18.77
CA VAL A 180 21.62 -17.38 -18.76
C VAL A 180 21.97 -18.63 -17.95
N LEU A 181 21.34 -18.83 -16.78
CA LEU A 181 21.49 -20.06 -16.00
C LEU A 181 21.09 -21.29 -16.81
N GLN A 182 19.94 -21.26 -17.48
CA GLN A 182 19.46 -22.40 -18.27
C GLN A 182 20.43 -22.74 -19.41
N GLN A 183 20.96 -21.74 -20.10
CA GLN A 183 22.00 -21.97 -21.10
C GLN A 183 23.28 -22.54 -20.48
N MET A 184 23.71 -22.05 -19.32
CA MET A 184 24.87 -22.61 -18.61
C MET A 184 24.68 -24.08 -18.21
N LEU A 185 23.46 -24.50 -17.88
CA LEU A 185 23.13 -25.91 -17.62
C LEU A 185 23.26 -26.74 -18.90
N SER A 186 22.71 -26.26 -20.02
CA SER A 186 22.86 -26.91 -21.34
C SER A 186 24.35 -27.04 -21.73
N ASP A 187 25.14 -26.00 -21.48
CA ASP A 187 26.55 -25.93 -21.86
C ASP A 187 27.49 -26.67 -20.90
N LYS A 188 26.94 -27.29 -19.84
CA LYS A 188 27.69 -27.95 -18.75
C LYS A 188 28.73 -27.03 -18.10
N ALA A 189 28.38 -25.77 -17.90
CA ALA A 189 29.34 -24.73 -17.49
C ALA A 189 29.83 -24.84 -16.03
N PHE A 190 29.28 -25.75 -15.21
CA PHE A 190 29.56 -25.89 -13.79
C PHE A 190 30.49 -27.08 -13.52
N LYS A 191 31.76 -26.79 -13.21
CA LYS A 191 32.78 -27.82 -12.93
C LYS A 191 32.32 -28.76 -11.81
N GLY A 192 32.41 -30.06 -12.06
CA GLY A 192 31.96 -31.09 -11.11
C GLY A 192 30.48 -31.44 -11.19
N TYR A 193 29.73 -30.79 -12.08
CA TYR A 193 28.32 -31.05 -12.37
C TYR A 193 28.10 -31.26 -13.88
N GLU A 194 28.84 -32.21 -14.45
CA GLU A 194 28.87 -32.49 -15.90
C GLU A 194 27.54 -33.09 -16.43
N ASN A 195 26.63 -33.49 -15.53
CA ASN A 195 25.30 -34.02 -15.85
C ASN A 195 24.19 -32.96 -15.84
N THR A 196 24.53 -31.67 -15.65
CA THR A 196 23.54 -30.57 -15.69
C THR A 196 22.81 -30.52 -17.02
N SER A 197 21.52 -30.20 -17.06
CA SER A 197 20.73 -30.19 -18.31
C SER A 197 19.76 -29.02 -18.31
N GLU A 198 19.41 -28.51 -19.50
CA GLU A 198 18.38 -27.48 -19.65
C GLU A 198 17.01 -27.93 -19.08
N ASP A 199 16.78 -29.25 -19.06
CA ASP A 199 15.53 -29.88 -18.63
C ASP A 199 15.35 -29.84 -17.11
N TRP A 200 16.38 -29.43 -16.37
CA TRP A 200 16.28 -29.10 -14.95
C TRP A 200 15.35 -27.88 -14.72
N VAL A 201 15.03 -27.13 -15.77
CA VAL A 201 14.09 -26.00 -15.78
C VAL A 201 12.78 -26.42 -16.44
N LEU A 202 11.74 -26.62 -15.62
CA LEU A 202 10.41 -26.99 -16.12
C LEU A 202 9.70 -25.81 -16.79
N SER A 203 9.78 -24.62 -16.19
CA SER A 203 9.20 -23.42 -16.78
C SER A 203 9.90 -22.14 -16.37
N LEU A 204 9.83 -21.11 -17.21
CA LEU A 204 10.19 -19.73 -16.89
C LEU A 204 9.01 -18.79 -17.15
N THR A 205 8.51 -18.17 -16.09
CA THR A 205 7.53 -17.08 -16.15
C THR A 205 8.23 -15.74 -15.93
N ALA A 206 8.16 -14.84 -16.89
CA ALA A 206 8.72 -13.50 -16.77
C ALA A 206 7.66 -12.47 -16.40
N LEU A 207 7.94 -11.66 -15.38
CA LEU A 207 7.16 -10.49 -14.99
C LEU A 207 7.92 -9.25 -15.44
N SER A 208 7.42 -8.57 -16.48
CA SER A 208 8.15 -7.49 -17.15
C SER A 208 9.59 -7.89 -17.48
N GLY A 209 9.83 -9.03 -18.14
CA GLY A 209 11.19 -9.52 -18.41
C GLY A 209 12.02 -8.54 -19.25
N ALA A 210 13.31 -8.33 -18.94
CA ALA A 210 14.15 -7.42 -19.72
C ALA A 210 14.83 -8.14 -20.91
N PHE A 211 14.07 -8.82 -21.78
CA PHE A 211 14.64 -9.74 -22.77
C PHE A 211 15.48 -9.07 -23.86
N ASN A 212 15.18 -7.82 -24.21
CA ASN A 212 15.86 -7.10 -25.29
C ASN A 212 16.55 -5.82 -24.81
N GLY A 213 16.66 -5.61 -23.49
CA GLY A 213 17.20 -4.39 -22.89
C GLY A 213 16.17 -3.27 -22.74
N THR A 214 16.60 -2.08 -22.36
CA THR A 214 15.70 -0.92 -22.15
C THR A 214 16.36 0.39 -22.51
N THR A 215 15.58 1.30 -23.09
CA THR A 215 16.03 2.68 -23.37
C THR A 215 16.28 3.48 -22.10
N ARG A 216 15.73 3.05 -20.96
CA ARG A 216 15.96 3.67 -19.65
C ARG A 216 17.45 3.72 -19.28
N THR A 217 18.23 2.70 -19.65
CA THR A 217 19.67 2.66 -19.35
C THR A 217 20.41 3.90 -19.87
N TYR A 218 20.10 4.34 -21.10
CA TYR A 218 20.73 5.52 -21.70
C TYR A 218 20.23 6.84 -21.11
N LEU A 219 18.95 6.89 -20.70
CA LEU A 219 18.36 8.03 -20.01
C LEU A 219 18.99 8.23 -18.63
N ASP A 220 19.22 7.14 -17.91
CA ASP A 220 19.83 7.19 -16.57
C ASP A 220 21.35 7.43 -16.64
N GLY A 221 22.03 7.08 -17.74
CA GLY A 221 23.42 7.51 -17.93
C GLY A 221 24.33 6.69 -18.84
N MET A 222 23.88 5.58 -19.41
CA MET A 222 24.72 4.78 -20.32
C MET A 222 24.95 5.50 -21.65
N GLN A 223 26.13 5.31 -22.24
CA GLN A 223 26.47 5.77 -23.58
C GLN A 223 25.82 4.86 -24.64
N ALA A 224 25.29 5.46 -25.71
CA ALA A 224 24.59 4.73 -26.76
C ALA A 224 25.56 4.08 -27.75
N GLU A 225 26.81 4.57 -27.77
CA GLU A 225 27.90 4.15 -28.65
C GLU A 225 28.33 2.71 -28.38
N ASP A 226 28.51 2.35 -27.11
CA ASP A 226 28.98 1.02 -26.70
C ASP A 226 28.01 0.23 -25.79
N GLY A 227 27.04 0.93 -25.18
CA GLY A 227 26.14 0.36 -24.17
C GLY A 227 26.87 -0.13 -22.91
N ARG A 228 28.07 0.37 -22.62
CA ARG A 228 28.93 -0.10 -21.52
C ARG A 228 29.49 1.03 -20.68
N THR A 229 29.87 2.15 -21.30
CA THR A 229 30.47 3.27 -20.57
C THR A 229 29.41 4.24 -20.06
N LEU A 230 29.72 4.88 -18.93
CA LEU A 230 28.85 5.89 -18.32
C LEU A 230 29.17 7.28 -18.86
N LYS A 231 28.14 8.09 -19.07
CA LYS A 231 28.29 9.53 -19.31
C LYS A 231 29.04 10.19 -18.14
N PRO A 232 29.83 11.26 -18.38
CA PRO A 232 30.60 11.92 -17.32
C PRO A 232 29.74 12.49 -16.18
N VAL A 233 28.54 13.00 -16.51
CA VAL A 233 27.58 13.57 -15.54
C VAL A 233 26.21 12.96 -15.80
N CYS A 234 25.75 12.07 -14.91
CA CYS A 234 24.45 11.41 -15.00
C CYS A 234 24.03 10.78 -13.65
N LEU A 235 22.79 10.28 -13.59
CA LEU A 235 22.23 9.66 -12.38
C LEU A 235 23.01 8.38 -12.00
N LEU A 236 23.43 7.60 -12.99
CA LEU A 236 24.20 6.38 -12.76
C LEU A 236 25.60 6.63 -12.19
N GLN A 237 26.22 7.80 -12.41
CA GLN A 237 27.48 8.13 -11.74
C GLN A 237 27.28 8.29 -10.23
N ILE A 238 26.15 8.85 -9.80
CA ILE A 238 25.82 8.98 -8.37
C ILE A 238 25.58 7.58 -7.77
N CYS A 239 24.84 6.71 -8.48
CA CYS A 239 24.64 5.33 -8.08
C CYS A 239 25.98 4.56 -7.97
N ARG A 240 26.87 4.73 -8.96
CA ARG A 240 28.22 4.15 -8.97
C ARG A 240 29.03 4.57 -7.76
N ILE A 241 29.13 5.88 -7.50
CA ILE A 241 29.88 6.40 -6.35
C ILE A 241 29.30 5.85 -5.04
N GLY A 242 27.97 5.86 -4.89
CA GLY A 242 27.30 5.31 -3.71
C GLY A 242 27.59 3.82 -3.50
N ALA A 243 27.54 3.01 -4.54
CA ALA A 243 27.82 1.57 -4.49
C ALA A 243 29.29 1.28 -4.14
N ILE A 244 30.24 2.01 -4.73
CA ILE A 244 31.68 1.89 -4.40
C ILE A 244 31.91 2.22 -2.93
N ILE A 245 31.40 3.36 -2.46
CA ILE A 245 31.56 3.79 -1.06
C ILE A 245 30.93 2.77 -0.10
N TYR A 246 29.74 2.28 -0.43
CA TYR A 246 29.02 1.28 0.36
C TYR A 246 29.84 0.00 0.54
N ASP A 247 30.35 -0.56 -0.57
CA ASP A 247 31.10 -1.81 -0.54
C ASP A 247 32.48 -1.63 0.12
N TRP A 248 33.10 -0.47 -0.07
CA TRP A 248 34.37 -0.11 0.57
C TRP A 248 34.26 -0.02 2.08
N PHE A 249 33.19 0.57 2.63
CA PHE A 249 32.99 0.60 4.09
C PHE A 249 32.84 -0.79 4.70
N ASP A 250 32.32 -1.76 3.94
CA ASP A 250 32.26 -3.19 4.28
C ASP A 250 31.67 -3.46 5.69
N ILE A 251 30.52 -2.83 5.97
CA ILE A 251 29.84 -2.93 7.26
C ILE A 251 29.04 -4.25 7.30
N PRO A 252 29.40 -5.25 8.13
CA PRO A 252 28.85 -6.60 8.01
C PRO A 252 27.34 -6.69 8.24
N TRP A 253 26.82 -6.00 9.27
CA TRP A 253 25.37 -6.01 9.55
C TRP A 253 24.58 -5.37 8.42
N LEU A 254 25.13 -4.33 7.78
CA LEU A 254 24.49 -3.59 6.70
C LEU A 254 24.47 -4.42 5.41
N LYS A 255 25.57 -5.09 5.07
CA LYS A 255 25.64 -6.06 3.96
C LYS A 255 24.74 -7.27 4.16
N ASN A 256 24.61 -7.76 5.39
CA ASN A 256 23.65 -8.80 5.73
C ASN A 256 22.20 -8.32 5.60
N TYR A 257 21.97 -7.02 5.78
CA TYR A 257 20.66 -6.43 5.66
C TYR A 257 20.25 -6.18 4.20
N TYR A 258 21.15 -5.66 3.38
CA TYR A 258 20.96 -5.45 1.95
C TYR A 258 22.29 -5.49 1.21
N ASN A 259 22.41 -6.20 0.08
CA ASN A 259 23.68 -6.35 -0.62
C ASN A 259 23.59 -5.90 -2.08
N PHE A 260 24.56 -5.10 -2.53
CA PHE A 260 24.73 -4.78 -3.95
C PHE A 260 25.26 -5.97 -4.75
N GLY A 261 25.97 -6.89 -4.09
CA GLY A 261 26.45 -8.17 -4.61
C GLY A 261 27.83 -8.12 -5.26
N PHE A 262 28.69 -7.21 -4.82
CA PHE A 262 30.06 -7.06 -5.33
C PHE A 262 31.12 -7.70 -4.44
N ASP A 263 30.76 -8.61 -3.53
CA ASP A 263 31.70 -9.18 -2.57
C ASP A 263 32.91 -9.86 -3.24
N HIS A 264 32.74 -10.45 -4.43
CA HIS A 264 33.82 -11.09 -5.20
C HIS A 264 34.83 -10.10 -5.81
N PHE A 265 34.48 -8.81 -5.91
CA PHE A 265 35.41 -7.74 -6.30
C PHE A 265 36.33 -7.29 -5.14
N ASN A 266 36.06 -7.74 -3.91
CA ASN A 266 36.93 -7.51 -2.76
C ASN A 266 37.24 -6.02 -2.46
N MET A 267 36.28 -5.12 -2.67
CA MET A 267 36.52 -3.66 -2.56
C MET A 267 36.56 -3.12 -1.12
N SER A 268 36.48 -3.98 -0.10
CA SER A 268 36.56 -3.61 1.31
C SER A 268 37.79 -2.76 1.64
N TRP A 269 37.62 -1.74 2.50
CA TRP A 269 38.70 -0.87 2.95
C TRP A 269 39.88 -1.62 3.58
N LYS A 270 39.61 -2.80 4.17
CA LYS A 270 40.64 -3.68 4.73
C LYS A 270 41.51 -4.32 3.65
N LYS A 271 41.00 -4.46 2.42
CA LYS A 271 41.68 -5.10 1.29
C LYS A 271 42.37 -4.09 0.39
N ILE A 272 41.67 -3.04 -0.04
CA ILE A 272 42.18 -2.09 -1.05
C ILE A 272 42.61 -0.73 -0.48
N GLY A 273 42.28 -0.41 0.78
CA GLY A 273 42.65 0.85 1.44
C GLY A 273 42.08 2.10 0.75
N LEU A 274 42.60 3.28 1.13
CA LEU A 274 42.11 4.57 0.60
C LEU A 274 42.53 4.81 -0.85
N TRP A 275 43.74 4.38 -1.24
CA TRP A 275 44.22 4.54 -2.63
C TRP A 275 43.46 3.64 -3.61
N GLY A 276 43.13 2.41 -3.21
CA GLY A 276 42.26 1.55 -4.02
C GLY A 276 40.84 2.13 -4.18
N LEU A 277 40.30 2.82 -3.16
CA LEU A 277 39.04 3.56 -3.32
C LEU A 277 39.15 4.65 -4.38
N VAL A 278 40.26 5.41 -4.40
CA VAL A 278 40.52 6.42 -5.43
C VAL A 278 40.58 5.76 -6.81
N ASP A 279 41.26 4.62 -6.96
CA ASP A 279 41.31 3.87 -8.22
C ASP A 279 39.92 3.41 -8.69
N CYS A 280 39.08 2.90 -7.79
CA CYS A 280 37.70 2.54 -8.11
C CYS A 280 36.86 3.77 -8.53
N LEU A 281 37.02 4.91 -7.85
CA LEU A 281 36.31 6.16 -8.15
C LEU A 281 36.79 6.80 -9.47
N LEU A 282 38.05 6.65 -9.83
CA LEU A 282 38.60 7.06 -11.13
C LEU A 282 38.21 6.11 -12.27
N GLY A 283 37.73 4.91 -11.95
CA GLY A 283 37.31 3.91 -12.93
C GLY A 283 38.45 3.03 -13.44
N ASN A 284 39.55 2.94 -12.69
CA ASN A 284 40.70 2.08 -13.02
C ASN A 284 40.47 0.62 -12.57
N ALA A 285 39.57 0.39 -11.62
CA ALA A 285 39.32 -0.92 -11.01
C ALA A 285 37.86 -1.08 -10.54
N GLY A 286 37.43 -2.33 -10.34
CA GLY A 286 36.10 -2.69 -9.83
C GLY A 286 35.05 -2.93 -10.92
N PRO A 287 33.81 -3.24 -10.53
CA PRO A 287 32.75 -3.71 -11.44
C PRO A 287 32.40 -2.69 -12.53
N PHE A 288 32.48 -1.41 -12.21
CA PHE A 288 32.16 -0.33 -13.15
C PHE A 288 33.26 -0.10 -14.18
N ALA A 289 34.50 -0.53 -13.91
CA ALA A 289 35.63 -0.41 -14.84
C ALA A 289 35.61 -1.52 -15.88
N SER A 290 35.32 -2.75 -15.47
CA SER A 290 35.17 -3.90 -16.36
C SER A 290 33.84 -3.89 -17.12
N GLY A 291 32.83 -3.19 -16.61
CA GLY A 291 31.46 -3.25 -17.13
C GLY A 291 30.69 -4.48 -16.64
N ASP A 292 31.21 -5.15 -15.61
CA ASP A 292 30.62 -6.36 -15.02
C ASP A 292 29.66 -5.99 -13.87
N TRP A 293 28.52 -5.45 -14.29
CA TRP A 293 27.37 -5.10 -13.45
C TRP A 293 26.12 -5.08 -14.32
N VAL A 294 24.95 -5.02 -13.70
CA VAL A 294 23.69 -5.33 -14.39
C VAL A 294 23.32 -4.38 -15.54
N LEU A 295 23.69 -3.09 -15.49
CA LEU A 295 23.16 -2.12 -16.46
C LEU A 295 23.73 -2.26 -17.88
N PRO A 296 25.03 -2.52 -18.09
CA PRO A 296 25.55 -2.93 -19.39
C PRO A 296 24.77 -4.07 -20.04
N ASP A 297 24.34 -5.07 -19.27
CA ASP A 297 23.54 -6.21 -19.76
C ASP A 297 22.12 -5.80 -20.19
N LEU A 298 21.56 -4.77 -19.54
CA LEU A 298 20.23 -4.24 -19.82
C LEU A 298 20.20 -3.14 -20.90
N THR A 299 21.34 -2.77 -21.48
CA THR A 299 21.34 -1.99 -22.73
C THR A 299 20.85 -2.84 -23.89
N ILE A 300 20.37 -2.22 -24.97
CA ILE A 300 19.92 -2.95 -26.16
C ILE A 300 21.09 -3.76 -26.75
N GLN A 301 22.29 -3.17 -26.82
CA GLN A 301 23.50 -3.86 -27.28
C GLN A 301 23.91 -4.99 -26.34
N GLY A 302 23.84 -4.77 -25.02
CA GLY A 302 24.13 -5.79 -24.02
C GLY A 302 23.21 -7.00 -24.15
N SER A 303 21.91 -6.76 -24.16
CA SER A 303 20.92 -7.82 -24.30
C SER A 303 21.03 -8.55 -25.64
N ILE A 304 21.40 -7.88 -26.74
CA ILE A 304 21.70 -8.54 -28.03
C ILE A 304 22.93 -9.46 -27.91
N ARG A 305 24.03 -8.98 -27.30
CA ARG A 305 25.23 -9.81 -27.10
C ARG A 305 24.91 -11.05 -26.29
N THR A 306 24.10 -10.90 -25.24
CA THR A 306 23.65 -12.03 -24.41
C THR A 306 22.75 -12.96 -25.23
N ASN A 307 21.68 -12.44 -25.83
CA ASN A 307 20.71 -13.24 -26.60
C ASN A 307 21.32 -14.00 -27.77
N TYR A 308 22.40 -13.50 -28.37
CA TYR A 308 23.10 -14.19 -29.45
C TYR A 308 23.55 -15.61 -29.07
N HIS A 309 23.86 -15.82 -27.79
CA HIS A 309 24.32 -17.11 -27.25
C HIS A 309 23.23 -17.90 -26.53
N LEU A 310 22.04 -17.31 -26.31
CA LEU A 310 20.96 -17.96 -25.58
C LEU A 310 19.98 -18.64 -26.53
N GLN A 311 19.53 -19.83 -26.16
CA GLN A 311 18.50 -20.57 -26.89
C GLN A 311 17.17 -20.60 -26.11
N THR A 312 16.10 -21.05 -26.79
CA THR A 312 14.84 -21.45 -26.17
C THR A 312 14.75 -22.95 -26.28
N PHE A 313 14.55 -23.63 -25.15
CA PHE A 313 14.64 -25.09 -25.10
C PHE A 313 13.27 -25.74 -25.31
N PRO A 314 13.18 -26.83 -26.09
CA PRO A 314 11.91 -27.39 -26.56
C PRO A 314 11.06 -28.01 -25.44
N ASN A 315 11.66 -28.44 -24.33
CA ASN A 315 10.97 -29.10 -23.22
C ASN A 315 10.56 -28.14 -22.09
N THR A 316 10.93 -26.86 -22.18
CA THR A 316 10.63 -25.85 -21.15
C THR A 316 9.43 -25.00 -21.55
N TYR A 317 8.55 -24.71 -20.58
CA TYR A 317 7.43 -23.79 -20.78
C TYR A 317 7.87 -22.34 -20.53
N TYR A 318 7.65 -21.45 -21.49
CA TYR A 318 7.99 -20.03 -21.37
C TYR A 318 6.75 -19.16 -21.39
N PHE A 319 6.63 -18.32 -20.37
CA PHE A 319 5.54 -17.36 -20.24
C PHE A 319 6.09 -15.96 -19.97
N SER A 320 5.45 -14.92 -20.53
CA SER A 320 5.81 -13.54 -20.21
C SER A 320 4.60 -12.63 -20.05
N TYR A 321 4.58 -11.89 -18.94
CA TYR A 321 3.68 -10.77 -18.70
C TYR A 321 4.39 -9.47 -19.05
N ALA A 322 4.06 -8.91 -20.22
CA ALA A 322 4.55 -7.62 -20.68
C ALA A 322 3.61 -6.50 -20.19
N THR A 323 4.17 -5.56 -19.44
CA THR A 323 3.42 -4.42 -18.92
C THR A 323 3.52 -3.21 -19.83
N LYS A 324 2.48 -2.38 -19.80
CA LYS A 324 2.40 -1.13 -20.58
C LYS A 324 1.67 -0.05 -19.78
N ARG A 325 2.29 1.13 -19.69
CA ARG A 325 1.74 2.34 -19.07
C ARG A 325 1.71 3.54 -20.02
N THR A 326 1.75 3.30 -21.32
CA THR A 326 1.59 4.33 -22.38
C THR A 326 0.28 4.15 -23.13
N THR A 327 -0.22 5.24 -23.72
CA THR A 327 -1.36 5.26 -24.65
C THR A 327 -1.03 6.15 -25.85
N LYS A 328 -1.76 5.99 -26.97
CA LYS A 328 -1.59 6.83 -28.16
C LYS A 328 -2.67 7.89 -28.21
N ILE A 329 -2.29 9.16 -28.25
CA ILE A 329 -3.20 10.30 -28.45
C ILE A 329 -2.78 11.00 -29.74
N MET A 330 -3.68 11.06 -30.72
CA MET A 330 -3.41 11.67 -32.04
C MET A 330 -2.10 11.17 -32.71
N GLY A 331 -1.80 9.88 -32.55
CA GLY A 331 -0.58 9.26 -33.10
C GLY A 331 0.69 9.45 -32.26
N VAL A 332 0.64 10.24 -31.18
CA VAL A 332 1.76 10.43 -30.24
C VAL A 332 1.62 9.49 -29.05
N THR A 333 2.67 8.73 -28.74
CA THR A 333 2.73 7.90 -27.55
C THR A 333 2.99 8.78 -26.33
N VAL A 334 2.12 8.70 -25.32
CA VAL A 334 2.19 9.48 -24.08
C VAL A 334 1.90 8.58 -22.88
N PRO A 335 2.24 8.99 -21.64
CA PRO A 335 1.82 8.27 -20.43
C PRO A 335 0.30 8.05 -20.40
N SER A 336 -0.12 6.82 -20.12
CA SER A 336 -1.53 6.39 -20.10
C SER A 336 -2.37 7.09 -19.03
N SER A 337 -1.75 7.43 -17.90
CA SER A 337 -2.41 8.12 -16.80
C SER A 337 -1.38 8.66 -15.83
N ILE A 338 -1.56 9.91 -15.39
CA ILE A 338 -0.75 10.48 -14.30
C ILE A 338 -1.01 9.81 -12.95
N LEU A 339 -2.14 9.14 -12.78
CA LEU A 339 -2.57 8.54 -11.51
C LEU A 339 -2.36 7.03 -11.43
N ARG A 340 -2.27 6.30 -12.55
CA ARG A 340 -1.99 4.85 -12.53
C ARG A 340 -0.50 4.52 -12.59
N ILE A 341 0.34 5.51 -12.86
CA ILE A 341 1.79 5.35 -12.92
C ILE A 341 2.37 5.79 -11.58
N HIS A 342 3.29 5.01 -11.04
CA HIS A 342 3.98 5.38 -9.81
C HIS A 342 4.70 6.73 -10.03
N PRO A 343 4.64 7.68 -9.08
CA PRO A 343 5.21 9.03 -9.26
C PRO A 343 6.70 9.01 -9.65
N LEU A 344 7.47 8.07 -9.10
CA LEU A 344 8.88 7.84 -9.47
C LEU A 344 9.09 7.44 -10.93
N LEU A 345 8.10 6.76 -11.52
CA LEU A 345 8.18 6.22 -12.89
C LEU A 345 7.49 7.12 -13.90
N PHE A 346 6.63 8.06 -13.50
CA PHE A 346 5.88 8.90 -14.44
C PHE A 346 6.79 9.70 -15.39
N ILE A 347 7.80 10.37 -14.84
CA ILE A 347 8.79 11.12 -15.64
C ILE A 347 9.52 10.17 -16.59
N ARG A 348 9.87 8.97 -16.14
CA ARG A 348 10.55 7.96 -16.95
C ARG A 348 9.65 7.40 -18.04
N VAL A 349 8.36 7.17 -17.78
CA VAL A 349 7.40 6.76 -18.81
C VAL A 349 7.34 7.78 -19.92
N PHE A 350 7.26 9.06 -19.55
CA PHE A 350 7.24 10.17 -20.49
C PHE A 350 8.54 10.24 -21.31
N GLN A 351 9.71 10.24 -20.65
CA GLN A 351 11.00 10.32 -21.34
C GLN A 351 11.25 9.13 -22.28
N MET A 352 10.89 7.92 -21.87
CA MET A 352 11.00 6.72 -22.71
C MET A 352 10.05 6.78 -23.91
N SER A 353 8.85 7.34 -23.76
CA SER A 353 7.90 7.54 -24.87
C SER A 353 8.36 8.59 -25.89
N GLN A 354 9.38 9.37 -25.56
CA GLN A 354 10.00 10.37 -26.43
C GLN A 354 11.45 10.00 -26.81
N TRP A 355 11.87 8.76 -26.52
CA TRP A 355 13.22 8.31 -26.81
C TRP A 355 13.51 8.42 -28.30
N ARG A 356 14.70 8.95 -28.61
CA ARG A 356 15.27 9.00 -29.96
C ARG A 356 16.72 8.55 -29.89
N HIS A 357 17.07 7.56 -30.68
CA HIS A 357 18.46 7.14 -30.80
C HIS A 357 19.30 8.30 -31.35
N PRO A 358 20.50 8.57 -30.79
CA PRO A 358 21.41 9.57 -31.34
C PRO A 358 21.70 9.34 -32.83
N LEU A 359 21.63 10.40 -33.64
CA LEU A 359 21.78 10.34 -35.11
C LEU A 359 23.24 10.12 -35.54
N ASP A 360 24.18 10.52 -34.69
CA ASP A 360 25.62 10.40 -34.86
C ASP A 360 26.16 9.02 -34.47
N VAL A 361 25.31 8.14 -33.96
CA VAL A 361 25.67 6.79 -33.51
C VAL A 361 24.96 5.75 -34.38
N SER A 362 25.69 4.71 -34.79
CA SER A 362 25.10 3.61 -35.55
C SER A 362 23.97 2.94 -34.76
N PRO A 363 22.83 2.62 -35.38
CA PRO A 363 21.73 1.94 -34.71
C PRO A 363 22.17 0.61 -34.09
N PRO A 364 21.54 0.17 -32.98
CA PRO A 364 21.99 -1.00 -32.22
C PRO A 364 21.81 -2.32 -32.98
N TYR A 365 20.91 -2.36 -33.96
CA TYR A 365 20.70 -3.48 -34.86
C TYR A 365 20.11 -3.02 -36.19
N LYS A 366 20.23 -3.88 -37.21
CA LYS A 366 19.69 -3.64 -38.54
C LYS A 366 18.16 -3.53 -38.50
N GLY A 367 17.61 -2.41 -38.98
CA GLY A 367 16.17 -2.17 -38.99
C GLY A 367 15.61 -1.61 -37.67
N TYR A 368 16.47 -1.13 -36.76
CA TYR A 368 16.04 -0.40 -35.58
C TYR A 368 15.17 0.82 -35.95
N ARG A 369 14.06 1.00 -35.21
CA ARG A 369 13.17 2.15 -35.29
C ARG A 369 12.85 2.61 -33.89
N ASP A 370 12.90 3.91 -33.64
CA ASP A 370 12.56 4.47 -32.32
C ASP A 370 11.10 4.17 -31.94
N GLU A 371 10.20 4.13 -32.94
CA GLU A 371 8.77 3.93 -32.76
C GLU A 371 8.43 2.60 -32.06
N ASP A 372 9.28 1.59 -32.25
CA ASP A 372 9.11 0.26 -31.65
C ASP A 372 9.40 0.28 -30.14
N TRP A 373 10.13 1.29 -29.66
CA TRP A 373 10.58 1.43 -28.28
C TRP A 373 9.78 2.47 -27.47
N LEU A 374 8.70 3.04 -28.02
CA LEU A 374 7.97 4.10 -27.31
C LEU A 374 7.06 3.56 -26.20
N ASP A 375 6.44 2.39 -26.39
CA ASP A 375 5.56 1.79 -25.38
C ASP A 375 6.37 1.21 -24.22
N ASN A 376 6.01 1.55 -22.98
CA ASN A 376 6.81 1.23 -21.81
C ASN A 376 6.03 1.30 -20.48
N ASP A 377 6.62 0.78 -19.39
CA ASP A 377 6.09 0.84 -18.02
C ASP A 377 6.86 1.83 -17.10
N GLY A 378 7.85 2.54 -17.64
CA GLY A 378 8.75 3.46 -16.92
C GLY A 378 10.04 2.82 -16.41
N ALA A 379 10.17 1.49 -16.51
CA ALA A 379 11.41 0.75 -16.27
C ALA A 379 11.92 0.09 -17.54
N LEU A 380 11.04 -0.58 -18.29
CA LEU A 380 11.35 -1.32 -19.50
C LEU A 380 10.36 -0.96 -20.61
N ASN A 381 10.82 -1.08 -21.86
CA ASN A 381 9.97 -0.92 -23.03
C ASN A 381 9.15 -2.22 -23.23
N THR A 382 7.87 -2.09 -23.58
CA THR A 382 6.95 -3.24 -23.71
C THR A 382 7.44 -4.24 -24.75
N ILE A 383 8.06 -3.78 -25.85
CA ILE A 383 8.70 -4.66 -26.86
C ILE A 383 9.80 -5.56 -26.28
N SER A 384 10.48 -5.08 -25.23
CA SER A 384 11.53 -5.84 -24.56
C SER A 384 10.97 -6.98 -23.71
N MET A 385 9.73 -6.83 -23.24
CA MET A 385 9.13 -7.75 -22.29
C MET A 385 8.43 -8.93 -22.91
N THR A 386 8.02 -8.87 -24.18
CA THR A 386 7.19 -9.94 -24.76
C THR A 386 7.97 -11.25 -24.84
N HIS A 387 9.13 -11.23 -25.49
CA HIS A 387 9.98 -12.39 -25.72
C HIS A 387 11.36 -11.95 -26.24
N PRO A 388 12.37 -12.82 -26.25
CA PRO A 388 13.66 -12.55 -26.88
C PRO A 388 13.49 -12.37 -28.39
N ARG A 389 13.72 -11.15 -28.88
CA ARG A 389 13.43 -10.74 -30.26
C ARG A 389 14.70 -10.46 -31.06
N PHE A 390 15.75 -9.97 -30.40
CA PHE A 390 16.99 -9.57 -31.05
C PHE A 390 18.18 -10.33 -30.48
N PRO A 391 19.20 -10.67 -31.29
CA PRO A 391 19.31 -10.37 -32.73
C PRO A 391 18.50 -11.32 -33.63
N ILE A 392 18.16 -12.50 -33.12
CA ILE A 392 17.33 -13.51 -33.77
C ILE A 392 16.06 -13.66 -32.93
N GLU A 393 14.90 -13.65 -33.57
CA GLU A 393 13.63 -13.75 -32.87
C GLU A 393 13.36 -15.20 -32.47
N HIS A 394 13.11 -15.43 -31.17
CA HIS A 394 12.79 -16.74 -30.64
C HIS A 394 11.32 -17.10 -30.92
N PRO A 395 10.97 -18.41 -30.99
CA PRO A 395 9.58 -18.84 -31.18
C PRO A 395 8.67 -18.22 -30.12
N SER A 396 7.62 -17.53 -30.57
CA SER A 396 6.68 -16.84 -29.68
C SER A 396 5.25 -16.84 -30.20
N ARG A 397 4.31 -16.70 -29.27
CA ARG A 397 2.88 -16.55 -29.52
C ARG A 397 2.33 -15.46 -28.61
N LEU A 398 1.69 -14.45 -29.21
CA LEU A 398 0.94 -13.45 -28.45
C LEU A 398 -0.38 -14.08 -27.97
N VAL A 399 -0.71 -13.85 -26.70
CA VAL A 399 -1.93 -14.34 -26.06
C VAL A 399 -2.70 -13.13 -25.53
N GLU A 400 -3.97 -12.99 -25.93
CA GLU A 400 -4.79 -11.82 -25.57
C GLU A 400 -5.55 -12.00 -24.25
N ASN A 401 -5.98 -13.23 -23.92
CA ASN A 401 -6.66 -13.56 -22.67
C ASN A 401 -5.96 -14.72 -21.95
N ASP A 402 -5.85 -14.65 -20.62
CA ASP A 402 -5.26 -15.72 -19.80
C ASP A 402 -6.02 -17.07 -19.92
N VAL A 403 -7.27 -17.05 -20.41
CA VAL A 403 -8.08 -18.25 -20.67
C VAL A 403 -7.51 -19.07 -21.84
N ASP A 404 -6.83 -18.44 -22.79
CA ASP A 404 -6.20 -19.10 -23.93
C ASP A 404 -4.88 -19.81 -23.53
N CYS A 405 -4.41 -19.60 -22.30
CA CYS A 405 -3.24 -20.26 -21.71
C CYS A 405 -3.50 -21.71 -21.27
N GLN A 406 -4.69 -22.28 -21.51
CA GLN A 406 -4.97 -23.69 -21.19
C GLN A 406 -4.25 -24.68 -22.13
N HIS A 407 -3.71 -24.21 -23.25
CA HIS A 407 -2.99 -25.03 -24.24
C HIS A 407 -1.56 -24.50 -24.50
N LEU A 408 -0.76 -24.35 -23.43
CA LEU A 408 0.65 -23.95 -23.55
C LEU A 408 1.46 -25.08 -24.21
N GLN A 409 2.30 -24.71 -25.18
CA GLN A 409 3.25 -25.62 -25.82
C GLN A 409 4.66 -25.33 -25.29
N PRO A 410 5.43 -26.36 -24.91
CA PRO A 410 6.82 -26.17 -24.50
C PRO A 410 7.66 -25.73 -25.72
N GLY A 411 8.75 -25.00 -25.48
CA GLY A 411 9.61 -24.45 -26.54
C GLY A 411 9.10 -23.19 -27.25
N ILE A 412 7.92 -22.66 -26.87
CA ILE A 412 7.35 -21.43 -27.44
C ILE A 412 7.07 -20.42 -26.32
N CYS A 413 7.54 -19.18 -26.49
CA CYS A 413 7.27 -18.10 -25.55
C CYS A 413 5.85 -17.55 -25.72
N SER A 414 4.98 -17.80 -24.75
CA SER A 414 3.63 -17.23 -24.71
C SER A 414 3.64 -15.89 -23.98
N ALA A 415 3.27 -14.81 -24.66
CA ALA A 415 3.35 -13.46 -24.11
C ALA A 415 1.97 -12.81 -24.02
N VAL A 416 1.63 -12.27 -22.85
CA VAL A 416 0.47 -11.41 -22.64
C VAL A 416 0.95 -9.97 -22.51
N ALA A 417 0.48 -9.08 -23.38
CA ALA A 417 0.85 -7.67 -23.37
C ALA A 417 -0.36 -6.79 -23.07
N GLY A 418 -0.32 -6.03 -21.97
CA GLY A 418 -1.44 -5.17 -21.60
C GLY A 418 -1.26 -4.38 -20.30
N ASP A 419 -2.31 -3.67 -19.90
CA ASP A 419 -2.41 -3.15 -18.54
C ASP A 419 -2.62 -4.38 -17.63
N LEU A 420 -1.55 -4.82 -16.95
CA LEU A 420 -1.62 -5.97 -16.04
C LEU A 420 -2.68 -5.77 -14.96
N SER A 421 -3.08 -4.53 -14.66
CA SER A 421 -4.22 -4.32 -13.77
C SER A 421 -5.51 -4.85 -14.36
N LYS A 422 -5.72 -4.83 -15.67
CA LYS A 422 -6.91 -5.40 -16.33
C LYS A 422 -6.83 -6.93 -16.41
N ALA A 423 -5.69 -7.50 -16.80
CA ALA A 423 -5.48 -8.96 -16.83
C ALA A 423 -5.51 -9.57 -15.43
N LEU A 424 -4.83 -8.98 -14.43
CA LEU A 424 -4.95 -9.39 -13.02
C LEU A 424 -6.35 -9.09 -12.48
N THR A 425 -7.01 -8.00 -12.90
CA THR A 425 -8.42 -7.79 -12.52
C THR A 425 -9.33 -8.80 -13.21
N GLU A 426 -9.01 -9.39 -14.36
CA GLU A 426 -9.80 -10.45 -15.01
C GLU A 426 -9.40 -11.86 -14.53
N PHE A 427 -8.20 -12.03 -13.98
CA PHE A 427 -7.73 -13.25 -13.33
C PHE A 427 -8.23 -13.33 -11.87
N PHE A 428 -8.25 -12.20 -11.16
CA PHE A 428 -8.88 -12.03 -9.84
C PHE A 428 -10.38 -11.65 -9.94
N HIS A 429 -10.86 -11.15 -11.08
CA HIS A 429 -12.27 -11.09 -11.50
C HIS A 429 -12.46 -11.96 -12.74
N LYS A 430 -12.13 -13.26 -12.61
CA LYS A 430 -13.19 -14.15 -13.04
C LYS A 430 -14.39 -13.68 -12.21
N PRO A 431 -15.48 -13.18 -12.81
CA PRO A 431 -16.72 -13.29 -12.09
C PRO A 431 -16.73 -14.76 -11.67
N ASN A 432 -17.04 -15.03 -10.41
CA ASN A 432 -17.76 -16.26 -10.17
C ASN A 432 -18.92 -16.19 -11.17
N THR A 433 -18.72 -16.79 -12.36
CA THR A 433 -19.78 -17.44 -13.09
C THR A 433 -20.55 -18.11 -12.00
N ASN A 434 -21.85 -17.83 -11.96
CA ASN A 434 -22.80 -18.35 -11.00
C ASN A 434 -22.61 -19.87 -10.84
N VAL A 435 -21.60 -20.27 -10.08
CA VAL A 435 -21.67 -21.38 -9.19
C VAL A 435 -22.60 -20.78 -8.17
N GLU A 436 -23.89 -21.01 -8.39
CA GLU A 436 -24.71 -21.45 -7.28
C GLU A 436 -23.89 -22.52 -6.57
N VAL A 437 -23.03 -22.07 -5.65
CA VAL A 437 -22.65 -22.88 -4.53
C VAL A 437 -23.98 -22.99 -3.82
N LYS A 438 -24.73 -24.03 -4.16
CA LYS A 438 -25.65 -24.67 -3.23
C LYS A 438 -24.82 -25.24 -2.09
N GLY A 439 -24.09 -24.37 -1.39
CA GLY A 439 -24.06 -24.45 0.05
C GLY A 439 -25.43 -23.93 0.42
N GLU A 440 -26.25 -24.79 1.02
CA GLU A 440 -27.48 -24.37 1.64
C GLU A 440 -27.19 -23.09 2.44
N ARG A 441 -27.72 -21.96 1.97
CA ARG A 441 -27.79 -20.75 2.78
C ARG A 441 -28.56 -21.16 4.02
N ASP A 442 -27.97 -20.95 5.20
CA ASP A 442 -28.73 -21.03 6.44
C ASP A 442 -29.94 -20.10 6.30
N PRO A 443 -31.18 -20.66 6.29
CA PRO A 443 -32.40 -19.88 6.14
C PRO A 443 -32.54 -18.77 7.20
N ASN A 444 -31.79 -18.86 8.30
CA ASN A 444 -31.81 -17.91 9.41
C ASN A 444 -30.90 -16.68 9.21
N SER A 445 -30.12 -16.58 8.13
CA SER A 445 -29.22 -15.42 7.92
C SER A 445 -29.94 -14.11 7.55
N HIS A 446 -31.23 -14.17 7.18
CA HIS A 446 -32.05 -13.00 6.89
C HIS A 446 -32.51 -12.21 8.14
N ASP A 447 -32.30 -12.75 9.35
CA ASP A 447 -32.86 -12.22 10.61
C ASP A 447 -31.91 -11.31 11.41
N LEU A 448 -30.66 -11.11 10.97
CA LEU A 448 -29.67 -10.30 11.70
C LEU A 448 -29.61 -8.84 11.17
N PRO A 449 -29.69 -7.83 12.05
CA PRO A 449 -29.40 -6.44 11.74
C PRO A 449 -28.09 -6.23 10.98
N PRO A 450 -28.08 -5.39 9.92
CA PRO A 450 -26.86 -5.11 9.18
C PRO A 450 -25.89 -4.25 9.99
N ILE A 451 -24.60 -4.36 9.66
CA ILE A 451 -23.52 -3.54 10.21
C ILE A 451 -23.11 -2.51 9.16
N VAL A 452 -23.18 -1.22 9.49
CA VAL A 452 -22.81 -0.12 8.61
C VAL A 452 -21.48 0.49 9.07
N LEU A 453 -20.45 0.40 8.24
CA LEU A 453 -19.10 0.91 8.53
C LEU A 453 -18.94 2.32 7.94
N VAL A 454 -18.87 3.34 8.81
CA VAL A 454 -18.81 4.75 8.42
C VAL A 454 -17.38 5.27 8.55
N HIS A 455 -16.80 5.66 7.42
CA HIS A 455 -15.43 6.18 7.37
C HIS A 455 -15.31 7.60 7.96
N GLY A 456 -14.07 8.05 8.17
CA GLY A 456 -13.75 9.41 8.62
C GLY A 456 -13.36 10.36 7.49
N ILE A 457 -12.53 11.36 7.84
CA ILE A 457 -11.89 12.26 6.89
C ILE A 457 -10.95 11.49 5.95
N PHE A 458 -10.94 11.84 4.66
CA PHE A 458 -10.18 11.12 3.61
C PHE A 458 -10.53 9.63 3.46
N GLY A 459 -11.68 9.19 3.98
CA GLY A 459 -12.24 7.88 3.62
C GLY A 459 -12.97 7.97 2.29
N PHE A 460 -12.80 6.95 1.46
CA PHE A 460 -13.51 6.76 0.20
C PHE A 460 -14.20 5.39 0.25
N GLY A 461 -15.40 5.27 -0.32
CA GLY A 461 -16.19 4.05 -0.27
C GLY A 461 -15.54 2.84 -0.99
N PRO A 462 -16.27 1.71 -1.08
CA PRO A 462 -15.81 0.45 -1.70
C PRO A 462 -15.14 0.59 -3.07
N TYR A 463 -15.53 1.62 -3.81
CA TYR A 463 -15.14 1.87 -5.20
C TYR A 463 -14.17 3.04 -5.36
N GLY A 464 -13.73 3.67 -4.27
CA GLY A 464 -12.66 4.68 -4.25
C GLY A 464 -11.31 4.05 -4.61
N LYS A 465 -11.07 3.81 -5.90
CA LYS A 465 -9.88 3.12 -6.46
C LYS A 465 -8.64 4.05 -6.52
N GLY A 466 -8.47 4.98 -5.58
CA GLY A 466 -7.43 6.01 -5.59
C GLY A 466 -6.01 5.48 -5.27
N TRP A 467 -5.00 6.28 -5.63
CA TRP A 467 -3.53 6.13 -5.55
C TRP A 467 -2.94 5.85 -4.15
N PHE A 468 -3.74 5.82 -3.09
CA PHE A 468 -3.25 5.34 -1.81
C PHE A 468 -3.04 3.82 -1.90
N PRO A 469 -1.96 3.26 -1.31
CA PRO A 469 -1.75 1.81 -1.32
C PRO A 469 -3.04 1.12 -0.88
N ARG A 470 -3.36 -0.07 -1.43
CA ARG A 470 -4.55 -0.87 -1.09
C ARG A 470 -4.75 -1.10 0.43
N GLY A 471 -3.80 -0.69 1.28
CA GLY A 471 -3.90 -0.60 2.74
C GLY A 471 -4.44 0.71 3.34
N LEU A 472 -4.94 1.70 2.58
CA LEU A 472 -5.58 2.91 3.16
C LEU A 472 -7.05 3.12 2.76
N GLY A 473 -7.61 2.29 1.86
CA GLY A 473 -9.05 2.21 1.56
C GLY A 473 -9.85 1.45 2.62
N GLY A 474 -9.54 1.71 3.89
CA GLY A 474 -9.52 0.70 4.95
C GLY A 474 -10.83 0.30 5.60
N LEU A 475 -11.93 0.31 4.85
CA LEU A 475 -13.11 -0.49 5.18
C LEU A 475 -13.46 -1.50 4.07
N SER A 476 -12.91 -1.33 2.86
CA SER A 476 -13.17 -2.21 1.71
C SER A 476 -12.64 -3.64 1.89
N HIS A 477 -11.61 -3.86 2.72
CA HIS A 477 -11.14 -5.21 3.05
C HIS A 477 -12.20 -6.03 3.80
N PHE A 478 -13.13 -5.38 4.51
CA PHE A 478 -14.25 -6.06 5.19
C PHE A 478 -15.39 -6.45 4.26
N LEU A 479 -15.39 -6.01 2.99
CA LEU A 479 -16.30 -6.58 1.96
C LEU A 479 -15.96 -8.05 1.67
N VAL A 480 -14.75 -8.50 2.02
CA VAL A 480 -14.33 -9.91 1.97
C VAL A 480 -14.93 -10.74 3.13
N ALA A 481 -15.58 -10.08 4.11
CA ALA A 481 -16.17 -10.72 5.29
C ALA A 481 -17.66 -11.11 5.14
N GLU A 482 -18.16 -11.34 3.91
CA GLU A 482 -19.38 -12.15 3.70
C GLU A 482 -19.23 -13.60 4.24
N LYS A 483 -18.05 -13.98 4.74
CA LYS A 483 -17.71 -15.30 5.29
C LYS A 483 -18.40 -15.71 6.60
N LYS A 484 -19.27 -14.90 7.22
CA LYS A 484 -19.88 -15.23 8.54
C LYS A 484 -21.40 -14.98 8.67
N GLY A 485 -22.14 -14.84 7.57
CA GLY A 485 -23.61 -14.81 7.58
C GLY A 485 -24.28 -13.53 8.11
N GLN A 486 -23.55 -12.41 8.25
CA GLN A 486 -24.09 -11.11 8.65
C GLN A 486 -23.86 -10.06 7.56
N ARG A 487 -24.87 -9.24 7.25
CA ARG A 487 -24.83 -8.22 6.19
C ARG A 487 -24.00 -7.00 6.63
N VAL A 488 -22.95 -6.66 5.87
CA VAL A 488 -22.08 -5.49 6.13
C VAL A 488 -22.22 -4.48 5.00
N LEU A 489 -22.45 -3.21 5.33
CA LEU A 489 -22.63 -2.09 4.40
C LEU A 489 -21.51 -1.06 4.62
N VAL A 490 -20.98 -0.49 3.53
CA VAL A 490 -19.90 0.50 3.57
C VAL A 490 -20.29 1.70 2.70
N PRO A 491 -20.92 2.75 3.28
CA PRO A 491 -21.32 3.95 2.57
C PRO A 491 -20.13 4.73 1.98
N ASP A 492 -20.35 5.34 0.82
CA ASP A 492 -19.43 6.28 0.15
C ASP A 492 -19.93 7.73 0.36
N LEU A 493 -19.55 8.31 1.50
CA LEU A 493 -19.95 9.67 1.90
C LEU A 493 -18.90 10.69 1.46
N GLY A 494 -19.29 11.96 1.36
CA GLY A 494 -18.35 13.05 1.05
C GLY A 494 -17.15 13.07 2.00
N SER A 495 -15.94 12.87 1.49
CA SER A 495 -14.78 12.65 2.36
C SER A 495 -14.34 13.90 3.15
N LEU A 496 -14.75 15.10 2.72
CA LEU A 496 -14.40 16.39 3.31
C LEU A 496 -15.60 17.26 3.72
N THR A 497 -16.83 16.82 3.43
CA THR A 497 -18.07 17.52 3.82
C THR A 497 -18.26 17.52 5.33
N SER A 498 -19.10 18.42 5.84
CA SER A 498 -19.35 18.55 7.28
C SER A 498 -19.96 17.27 7.87
N VAL A 499 -19.85 17.12 9.19
CA VAL A 499 -20.45 16.00 9.91
C VAL A 499 -21.97 15.98 9.71
N TYR A 500 -22.59 17.16 9.64
CA TYR A 500 -24.03 17.34 9.38
C TYR A 500 -24.41 16.81 7.98
N ASP A 501 -23.72 17.25 6.93
CA ASP A 501 -24.01 16.81 5.56
C ASP A 501 -23.82 15.31 5.39
N ARG A 502 -22.75 14.76 5.97
CA ARG A 502 -22.46 13.32 5.94
C ARG A 502 -23.53 12.51 6.65
N ALA A 503 -24.14 13.03 7.72
CA ALA A 503 -25.24 12.36 8.41
C ALA A 503 -26.50 12.32 7.54
N ARG A 504 -26.79 13.42 6.81
CA ARG A 504 -27.88 13.46 5.81
C ARG A 504 -27.63 12.48 4.68
N GLU A 505 -26.43 12.47 4.10
CA GLU A 505 -26.04 11.54 3.05
C GLU A 505 -26.17 10.08 3.50
N LEU A 506 -25.73 9.77 4.72
CA LEU A 506 -25.82 8.41 5.28
C LEU A 506 -27.25 7.93 5.44
N PHE A 507 -28.17 8.81 5.84
CA PHE A 507 -29.60 8.47 5.92
C PHE A 507 -30.15 8.04 4.55
N TYR A 508 -29.97 8.88 3.52
CA TYR A 508 -30.47 8.59 2.18
C TYR A 508 -29.72 7.46 1.48
N TYR A 509 -28.45 7.21 1.81
CA TYR A 509 -27.74 6.02 1.38
C TYR A 509 -28.45 4.73 1.85
N LEU A 510 -28.90 4.69 3.10
CA LEU A 510 -29.62 3.54 3.64
C LEU A 510 -31.06 3.48 3.14
N LYS A 511 -31.81 4.58 3.26
CA LYS A 511 -33.25 4.58 3.01
C LYS A 511 -33.63 4.73 1.55
N GLY A 512 -32.79 5.39 0.76
CA GLY A 512 -33.05 5.78 -0.62
C GLY A 512 -33.75 7.15 -0.70
N GLY A 513 -33.68 7.78 -1.88
CA GLY A 513 -34.28 9.07 -2.17
C GLY A 513 -33.25 10.16 -2.52
N HIS A 514 -33.75 11.38 -2.66
CA HIS A 514 -32.95 12.56 -2.96
C HIS A 514 -32.40 13.15 -1.67
N VAL A 515 -31.07 13.30 -1.57
CA VAL A 515 -30.46 13.88 -0.38
C VAL A 515 -30.99 15.30 -0.16
N ASP A 516 -31.65 15.54 0.97
CA ASP A 516 -32.09 16.87 1.43
C ASP A 516 -31.23 17.29 2.62
N TYR A 517 -30.38 18.31 2.40
CA TYR A 517 -29.53 18.90 3.44
C TYR A 517 -30.31 19.86 4.36
N GLY A 518 -31.55 20.23 3.99
CA GLY A 518 -32.40 21.14 4.72
C GLY A 518 -32.27 22.58 4.23
N GLU A 519 -33.41 23.25 4.07
CA GLU A 519 -33.52 24.57 3.45
C GLU A 519 -32.75 25.67 4.23
N GLU A 520 -32.87 25.69 5.56
CA GLU A 520 -32.21 26.69 6.41
C GLU A 520 -30.69 26.52 6.39
N HIS A 521 -30.20 25.30 6.64
CA HIS A 521 -28.77 24.96 6.57
C HIS A 521 -28.16 25.34 5.22
N SER A 522 -28.85 25.01 4.13
CA SER A 522 -28.34 25.25 2.78
C SER A 522 -28.26 26.74 2.44
N LYS A 523 -29.19 27.56 2.96
CA LYS A 523 -29.14 29.02 2.83
C LYS A 523 -28.00 29.63 3.64
N ASP A 524 -27.81 29.16 4.88
CA ASP A 524 -26.78 29.66 5.79
C ASP A 524 -25.36 29.30 5.30
N CYS A 525 -25.20 28.09 4.75
CA CYS A 525 -23.94 27.57 4.26
C CYS A 525 -23.66 27.93 2.78
N GLY A 526 -24.68 28.40 2.06
CA GLY A 526 -24.56 28.87 0.68
C GLY A 526 -24.37 27.75 -0.34
N HIS A 527 -25.11 26.65 -0.21
CA HIS A 527 -25.10 25.51 -1.12
C HIS A 527 -26.51 25.05 -1.50
N SER A 528 -26.62 24.11 -2.44
CA SER A 528 -27.89 23.53 -2.88
C SER A 528 -28.56 22.74 -1.76
N GLN A 529 -29.89 22.90 -1.61
CA GLN A 529 -30.66 22.11 -0.65
C GLN A 529 -30.63 20.62 -0.95
N PHE A 530 -30.64 20.28 -2.24
CA PHE A 530 -30.70 18.91 -2.68
C PHE A 530 -29.36 18.46 -3.28
N GLY A 531 -28.95 17.24 -2.91
CA GLY A 531 -27.70 16.62 -3.35
C GLY A 531 -27.92 15.46 -4.32
N ARG A 532 -27.16 14.38 -4.12
CA ARG A 532 -27.24 13.18 -4.97
C ARG A 532 -28.55 12.41 -4.76
N ILE A 533 -28.97 11.66 -5.78
CA ILE A 533 -30.14 10.80 -5.73
C ILE A 533 -29.69 9.34 -5.53
N TYR A 534 -30.22 8.70 -4.50
CA TYR A 534 -30.12 7.26 -4.30
C TYR A 534 -31.40 6.59 -4.81
N GLU A 535 -31.39 6.09 -6.06
CA GLU A 535 -32.58 5.47 -6.68
C GLU A 535 -33.14 4.32 -5.84
N ARG A 536 -32.25 3.54 -5.18
CA ARG A 536 -32.62 2.49 -4.24
C ARG A 536 -31.72 2.59 -3.01
N GLY A 537 -32.34 2.68 -1.83
CA GLY A 537 -31.63 2.59 -0.56
C GLY A 537 -30.94 1.23 -0.40
N HIS A 538 -29.80 1.22 0.28
CA HIS A 538 -29.10 -0.03 0.58
C HIS A 538 -29.79 -0.84 1.70
N TYR A 539 -30.67 -0.24 2.49
CA TYR A 539 -31.54 -0.90 3.47
C TYR A 539 -32.90 -0.16 3.58
N PRO A 540 -33.76 -0.21 2.54
CA PRO A 540 -35.01 0.55 2.49
C PRO A 540 -36.03 0.18 3.57
N GLU A 541 -35.92 -1.00 4.17
CA GLU A 541 -36.74 -1.48 5.28
C GLU A 541 -36.31 -0.92 6.65
N TRP A 542 -35.19 -0.17 6.73
CA TRP A 542 -34.64 0.36 7.99
C TRP A 542 -35.66 1.11 8.85
N ASP A 543 -36.02 0.58 10.00
CA ASP A 543 -36.92 1.21 10.96
C ASP A 543 -36.62 0.71 12.40
N GLU A 544 -37.56 0.86 13.33
CA GLU A 544 -37.41 0.42 14.72
C GLU A 544 -37.42 -1.12 14.86
N ASP A 545 -38.21 -1.80 14.02
CA ASP A 545 -38.29 -3.26 13.96
C ASP A 545 -37.11 -3.86 13.19
N HIS A 546 -36.51 -3.06 12.30
CA HIS A 546 -35.36 -3.40 11.47
C HIS A 546 -34.16 -2.48 11.78
N PRO A 547 -33.61 -2.49 13.00
CA PRO A 547 -32.58 -1.54 13.41
C PRO A 547 -31.20 -1.89 12.82
N VAL A 548 -30.24 -0.97 12.97
CA VAL A 548 -28.90 -1.09 12.39
C VAL A 548 -27.80 -0.97 13.45
N HIS A 549 -26.69 -1.69 13.27
CA HIS A 549 -25.44 -1.46 13.99
C HIS A 549 -24.53 -0.52 13.20
N PHE A 550 -24.06 0.56 13.81
CA PHE A 550 -23.08 1.45 13.20
C PHE A 550 -21.69 1.26 13.80
N VAL A 551 -20.67 1.26 12.94
CA VAL A 551 -19.26 1.33 13.35
C VAL A 551 -18.65 2.57 12.70
N GLY A 552 -18.36 3.59 13.50
CA GLY A 552 -17.79 4.85 13.03
C GLY A 552 -16.28 4.90 13.29
N TYR A 553 -15.50 5.04 12.23
CA TYR A 553 -14.05 5.25 12.33
C TYR A 553 -13.71 6.74 12.26
N SER A 554 -12.85 7.23 13.16
CA SER A 554 -12.39 8.63 13.17
C SER A 554 -13.56 9.62 13.22
N ALA A 555 -13.69 10.53 12.23
CA ALA A 555 -14.82 11.45 12.12
C ALA A 555 -16.19 10.74 11.93
N GLY A 556 -16.20 9.51 11.40
CA GLY A 556 -17.41 8.71 11.21
C GLY A 556 -18.17 8.42 12.51
N ALA A 557 -17.47 8.39 13.65
CA ALA A 557 -18.10 8.28 14.96
C ALA A 557 -18.97 9.50 15.30
N GLN A 558 -18.57 10.71 14.90
CA GLN A 558 -19.42 11.90 15.06
C GLN A 558 -20.62 11.84 14.12
N VAL A 559 -20.40 11.45 12.85
CA VAL A 559 -21.45 11.35 11.81
C VAL A 559 -22.60 10.47 12.28
N VAL A 560 -22.28 9.28 12.80
CA VAL A 560 -23.28 8.33 13.28
C VAL A 560 -24.07 8.88 14.48
N ARG A 561 -23.40 9.59 15.40
CA ARG A 561 -24.08 10.20 16.56
C ARG A 561 -25.01 11.33 16.14
N VAL A 562 -24.56 12.19 15.21
CA VAL A 562 -25.39 13.26 14.63
C VAL A 562 -26.59 12.66 13.90
N LEU A 563 -26.38 11.60 13.11
CA LEU A 563 -27.48 10.87 12.48
C LEU A 563 -28.48 10.32 13.50
N GLN A 564 -28.02 9.69 14.58
CA GLN A 564 -28.90 9.17 15.62
C GLN A 564 -29.74 10.29 16.27
N GLN A 565 -29.13 11.44 16.56
CA GLN A 565 -29.85 12.58 17.09
C GLN A 565 -30.88 13.12 16.07
N MET A 566 -30.52 13.24 14.78
CA MET A 566 -31.45 13.66 13.73
C MET A 566 -32.66 12.72 13.59
N LEU A 567 -32.47 11.42 13.80
CA LEU A 567 -33.57 10.45 13.83
C LEU A 567 -34.51 10.70 15.02
N ALA A 568 -33.95 10.97 16.20
CA ALA A 568 -34.71 11.30 17.41
C ALA A 568 -35.50 12.62 17.24
N ASP A 569 -34.87 13.61 16.60
CA ASP A 569 -35.44 14.93 16.35
C ASP A 569 -36.41 14.96 15.15
N LYS A 570 -36.58 13.84 14.44
CA LYS A 570 -37.43 13.71 13.24
C LYS A 570 -37.07 14.71 12.15
N ALA A 571 -35.77 14.90 11.95
CA ALA A 571 -35.24 15.96 11.09
C ALA A 571 -35.41 15.70 9.58
N PHE A 572 -35.90 14.53 9.16
CA PHE A 572 -36.00 14.12 7.75
C PHE A 572 -37.43 14.30 7.21
N LYS A 573 -37.62 15.27 6.30
CA LYS A 573 -38.91 15.52 5.65
C LYS A 573 -39.39 14.26 4.92
N GLY A 574 -40.64 13.88 5.14
CA GLY A 574 -41.24 12.65 4.59
C GLY A 574 -40.98 11.37 5.42
N TYR A 575 -40.21 11.47 6.51
CA TYR A 575 -39.91 10.37 7.42
C TYR A 575 -40.14 10.78 8.89
N GLU A 576 -41.35 11.23 9.22
CA GLU A 576 -41.69 11.76 10.56
C GLU A 576 -41.80 10.68 11.66
N ASN A 577 -41.71 9.41 11.28
CA ASN A 577 -41.73 8.25 12.18
C ASN A 577 -40.34 7.78 12.62
N THR A 578 -39.27 8.53 12.30
CA THR A 578 -37.92 8.17 12.76
C THR A 578 -37.82 8.24 14.28
N SER A 579 -36.96 7.40 14.82
CA SER A 579 -36.61 7.36 16.24
C SER A 579 -35.15 6.95 16.40
N GLU A 580 -34.53 7.36 17.50
CA GLU A 580 -33.24 6.87 17.98
C GLU A 580 -33.14 5.34 18.02
N ASN A 581 -34.28 4.64 18.20
CA ASN A 581 -34.38 3.19 18.34
C ASN A 581 -34.12 2.43 17.03
N TRP A 582 -34.08 3.14 15.90
CA TRP A 582 -33.62 2.62 14.60
C TRP A 582 -32.12 2.28 14.64
N VAL A 583 -31.40 2.71 15.68
CA VAL A 583 -29.99 2.40 15.94
C VAL A 583 -29.85 1.45 17.12
N LEU A 584 -29.38 0.24 16.86
CA LEU A 584 -29.19 -0.79 17.88
C LEU A 584 -27.89 -0.59 18.66
N SER A 585 -26.80 -0.24 17.98
CA SER A 585 -25.52 0.07 18.62
C SER A 585 -24.66 1.03 17.81
N ILE A 586 -23.83 1.80 18.51
CA ILE A 586 -22.78 2.64 17.93
C ILE A 586 -21.43 2.19 18.49
N THR A 587 -20.53 1.76 17.61
CA THR A 587 -19.14 1.45 17.95
C THR A 587 -18.22 2.52 17.36
N SER A 588 -17.55 3.28 18.21
CA SER A 588 -16.51 4.23 17.84
C SER A 588 -15.15 3.54 17.78
N GLN A 589 -14.43 3.71 16.67
CA GLN A 589 -13.05 3.27 16.50
C GLN A 589 -12.16 4.48 16.28
N SER A 590 -11.30 4.77 17.25
CA SER A 590 -10.50 6.00 17.25
C SER A 590 -11.36 7.22 16.93
N GLY A 591 -12.57 7.32 17.52
CA GLY A 591 -13.56 8.33 17.13
C GLY A 591 -13.18 9.73 17.61
N ALA A 592 -13.37 10.76 16.78
CA ALA A 592 -13.04 12.14 17.14
C ALA A 592 -14.09 12.82 18.04
N MET A 593 -14.68 12.13 19.02
CA MET A 593 -15.93 12.58 19.67
C MET A 593 -15.84 13.91 20.43
N ASN A 594 -14.65 14.38 20.77
CA ASN A 594 -14.44 15.68 21.42
C ASN A 594 -13.52 16.62 20.60
N GLY A 595 -13.22 16.26 19.36
CA GLY A 595 -12.32 17.01 18.47
C GLY A 595 -10.86 16.61 18.62
N THR A 596 -9.95 17.34 17.98
CA THR A 596 -8.52 17.07 18.06
C THR A 596 -7.67 18.34 17.98
N THR A 597 -6.53 18.34 18.67
CA THR A 597 -5.53 19.41 18.58
C THR A 597 -4.82 19.44 17.22
N ARG A 598 -4.91 18.35 16.44
CA ARG A 598 -4.26 18.24 15.12
C ARG A 598 -4.80 19.25 14.10
N THR A 599 -6.07 19.64 14.22
CA THR A 599 -6.66 20.66 13.35
C THR A 599 -5.94 22.01 13.47
N TYR A 600 -5.58 22.43 14.68
CA TYR A 600 -4.85 23.67 14.91
C TYR A 600 -3.40 23.58 14.43
N ILE A 601 -2.73 22.44 14.65
CA ILE A 601 -1.37 22.19 14.17
C ILE A 601 -1.29 22.30 12.65
N HIS A 602 -2.33 21.86 11.93
CA HIS A 602 -2.42 21.99 10.48
C HIS A 602 -2.81 23.39 10.01
N GLY A 603 -3.29 24.27 10.89
CA GLY A 603 -3.55 25.68 10.59
C GLY A 603 -4.98 26.15 10.83
N MET A 604 -5.81 25.46 11.61
CA MET A 604 -7.07 26.05 12.10
C MET A 604 -6.80 27.06 13.23
N GLN A 605 -7.58 28.15 13.26
CA GLN A 605 -7.50 29.18 14.30
C GLN A 605 -8.01 28.65 15.65
N ALA A 606 -7.23 28.86 16.71
CA ALA A 606 -7.54 28.35 18.05
C ALA A 606 -8.66 29.16 18.74
N GLU A 607 -8.93 30.40 18.30
CA GLU A 607 -9.90 31.32 18.90
C GLU A 607 -11.33 30.78 18.81
N ASN A 608 -11.74 30.28 17.63
CA ASN A 608 -13.10 29.78 17.40
C ASN A 608 -13.16 28.43 16.66
N GLY A 609 -12.04 27.95 16.12
CA GLY A 609 -11.97 26.70 15.37
C GLY A 609 -12.72 26.72 14.03
N ARG A 610 -13.16 27.88 13.53
CA ARG A 610 -13.99 27.98 12.31
C ARG A 610 -13.20 28.37 11.07
N LYS A 611 -12.12 29.13 11.23
CA LYS A 611 -11.33 29.67 10.12
C LYS A 611 -9.92 29.11 10.10
N MET A 612 -9.33 29.06 8.92
CA MET A 612 -7.91 28.76 8.73
C MET A 612 -7.06 29.99 9.01
N THR A 613 -5.84 29.78 9.49
CA THR A 613 -4.83 30.83 9.58
C THR A 613 -4.47 31.32 8.17
N PRO A 614 -4.22 32.62 7.96
CA PRO A 614 -3.95 33.16 6.62
C PRO A 614 -2.74 32.56 5.94
N ILE A 615 -1.74 32.10 6.72
CA ILE A 615 -0.49 31.52 6.22
C ILE A 615 -0.29 30.15 6.88
N CYS A 616 -0.74 29.09 6.22
CA CYS A 616 -0.48 27.70 6.62
C CYS A 616 -0.55 26.74 5.43
N LEU A 617 -0.01 25.52 5.59
CA LEU A 617 -0.07 24.47 4.56
C LEU A 617 -1.50 24.05 4.21
N LEU A 618 -2.45 24.19 5.15
CA LEU A 618 -3.86 23.89 4.91
C LEU A 618 -4.50 24.84 3.88
N GLN A 619 -3.98 26.05 3.68
CA GLN A 619 -4.44 26.94 2.59
C GLN A 619 -4.09 26.37 1.21
N LEU A 620 -2.93 25.71 1.06
CA LEU A 620 -2.57 25.05 -0.21
C LEU A 620 -3.49 23.86 -0.50
N PHE A 621 -3.81 23.09 0.54
CA PHE A 621 -4.79 22.01 0.44
C PHE A 621 -6.16 22.53 0.00
N ARG A 622 -6.66 23.60 0.64
CA ARG A 622 -7.88 24.30 0.24
C ARG A 622 -7.87 24.71 -1.23
N ILE A 623 -6.80 25.36 -1.69
CA ILE A 623 -6.66 25.78 -3.10
C ILE A 623 -6.75 24.56 -4.01
N GLY A 624 -6.07 23.46 -3.67
CA GLY A 624 -6.10 22.22 -4.42
C GLY A 624 -7.51 21.63 -4.55
N VAL A 625 -8.29 21.61 -3.47
CA VAL A 625 -9.68 21.11 -3.46
C VAL A 625 -10.61 22.01 -4.28
N ILE A 626 -10.47 23.34 -4.17
CA ILE A 626 -11.28 24.28 -4.98
C ILE A 626 -11.00 24.09 -6.47
N ILE A 627 -9.71 23.99 -6.85
CA ILE A 627 -9.31 23.77 -8.24
C ILE A 627 -9.82 22.42 -8.74
N TYR A 628 -9.69 21.38 -7.92
CA TYR A 628 -10.18 20.04 -8.22
C TYR A 628 -11.66 20.04 -8.58
N ASP A 629 -12.49 20.67 -7.75
CA ASP A 629 -13.94 20.67 -7.93
C ASP A 629 -14.35 21.53 -9.13
N TRP A 630 -13.66 22.66 -9.33
CA TRP A 630 -13.88 23.56 -10.47
C TRP A 630 -13.62 22.89 -11.82
N PHE A 631 -12.58 22.06 -11.93
CA PHE A 631 -12.30 21.35 -13.18
C PHE A 631 -13.28 20.21 -13.49
N ASP A 632 -14.12 19.81 -12.52
CA ASP A 632 -15.14 18.76 -12.63
C ASP A 632 -14.71 17.52 -13.43
N ILE A 633 -13.54 16.99 -13.07
CA ILE A 633 -12.93 15.88 -13.79
C ILE A 633 -13.66 14.59 -13.39
N SER A 634 -14.71 14.22 -14.13
CA SER A 634 -15.64 13.12 -13.76
C SER A 634 -14.93 11.79 -13.51
N TRP A 635 -13.89 11.47 -14.30
CA TRP A 635 -13.13 10.25 -14.08
C TRP A 635 -12.36 10.27 -12.75
N LEU A 636 -11.93 11.44 -12.27
CA LEU A 636 -11.22 11.63 -11.01
C LEU A 636 -12.17 11.64 -9.79
N LYS A 637 -13.38 12.19 -9.95
CA LYS A 637 -14.46 12.12 -8.96
C LYS A 637 -14.86 10.68 -8.63
N ASN A 638 -14.80 9.76 -9.60
CA ASN A 638 -14.99 8.33 -9.36
C ASN A 638 -13.93 7.69 -8.43
N TYR A 639 -12.77 8.34 -8.23
CA TYR A 639 -11.69 7.83 -7.37
C TYR A 639 -11.55 8.61 -6.06
N TYR A 640 -11.80 9.91 -6.09
CA TYR A 640 -11.59 10.84 -4.97
C TYR A 640 -12.81 11.74 -4.78
N ASN A 641 -13.94 11.19 -4.34
CA ASN A 641 -15.11 12.00 -4.09
C ASN A 641 -14.97 12.81 -2.78
N PHE A 642 -14.62 14.09 -2.89
CA PHE A 642 -14.57 14.98 -1.73
C PHE A 642 -15.96 15.39 -1.21
N GLY A 643 -17.02 15.22 -2.01
CA GLY A 643 -18.42 15.39 -1.63
C GLY A 643 -19.01 16.78 -1.81
N PHE A 644 -18.31 17.71 -2.47
CA PHE A 644 -18.75 19.11 -2.58
C PHE A 644 -19.68 19.39 -3.78
N ASP A 645 -20.24 18.36 -4.42
CA ASP A 645 -21.08 18.54 -5.62
C ASP A 645 -22.27 19.51 -5.37
N HIS A 646 -22.85 19.50 -4.17
CA HIS A 646 -23.97 20.39 -3.81
C HIS A 646 -23.57 21.88 -3.65
N PHE A 647 -22.27 22.20 -3.61
CA PHE A 647 -21.78 23.58 -3.64
C PHE A 647 -21.69 24.16 -5.05
N ASN A 648 -21.92 23.36 -6.10
CA ASN A 648 -22.02 23.80 -7.49
C ASN A 648 -20.80 24.65 -7.92
N MET A 649 -19.58 24.22 -7.59
CA MET A 649 -18.36 25.01 -7.86
C MET A 649 -17.74 24.71 -9.22
N THR A 650 -18.46 24.01 -10.11
CA THR A 650 -17.92 23.59 -11.41
C THR A 650 -17.65 24.79 -12.32
N ARG A 651 -16.76 24.61 -13.30
CA ARG A 651 -16.43 25.64 -14.29
C ARG A 651 -17.66 26.15 -15.05
N GLU A 652 -18.63 25.28 -15.33
CA GLU A 652 -19.85 25.63 -16.06
C GLU A 652 -20.78 26.52 -15.22
N GLU A 653 -20.82 26.30 -13.91
CA GLU A 653 -21.72 27.01 -13.00
C GLU A 653 -21.17 28.37 -12.56
N ILE A 654 -19.90 28.44 -12.13
CA ILE A 654 -19.35 29.65 -11.50
C ILE A 654 -18.30 30.39 -12.34
N GLY A 655 -17.78 29.76 -13.41
CA GLY A 655 -16.77 30.35 -14.30
C GLY A 655 -15.46 30.76 -13.58
N ILE A 656 -14.64 31.58 -14.25
CA ILE A 656 -13.34 32.03 -13.72
C ILE A 656 -13.52 33.06 -12.59
N CYS A 657 -14.50 33.96 -12.72
CA CYS A 657 -14.76 34.96 -11.68
C CYS A 657 -15.22 34.30 -10.37
N GLY A 658 -16.09 33.29 -10.43
CA GLY A 658 -16.49 32.52 -9.25
C GLY A 658 -15.32 31.74 -8.63
N LEU A 659 -14.45 31.13 -9.45
CA LEU A 659 -13.22 30.50 -8.95
C LEU A 659 -12.37 31.47 -8.12
N VAL A 660 -12.18 32.71 -8.61
CA VAL A 660 -11.45 33.74 -7.86
C VAL A 660 -12.15 34.06 -6.54
N GLN A 661 -13.48 34.17 -6.50
CA GLN A 661 -14.23 34.41 -5.26
C GLN A 661 -14.08 33.24 -4.26
N CYS A 662 -14.11 31.98 -4.73
CA CYS A 662 -13.84 30.80 -3.92
C CYS A 662 -12.42 30.82 -3.34
N LEU A 663 -11.41 31.16 -4.15
CA LEU A 663 -10.00 31.25 -3.74
C LEU A 663 -9.74 32.40 -2.75
N LEU A 664 -10.43 33.53 -2.91
CA LEU A 664 -10.40 34.64 -1.95
C LEU A 664 -11.16 34.32 -0.64
N GLY A 665 -11.99 33.27 -0.65
CA GLY A 665 -12.71 32.80 0.54
C GLY A 665 -13.97 33.62 0.82
N HIS A 666 -14.58 34.18 -0.22
CA HIS A 666 -15.84 34.90 -0.11
C HIS A 666 -17.06 33.98 -0.25
N VAL A 667 -16.92 32.86 -0.95
CA VAL A 667 -17.98 31.87 -1.23
C VAL A 667 -17.43 30.44 -1.18
N GLY A 668 -18.31 29.44 -1.06
CA GLY A 668 -17.97 28.02 -1.04
C GLY A 668 -17.76 27.44 0.37
N PRO A 669 -17.46 26.13 0.48
CA PRO A 669 -17.50 25.37 1.74
C PRO A 669 -16.51 25.90 2.79
N PHE A 670 -15.36 26.38 2.33
CA PHE A 670 -14.33 26.93 3.21
C PHE A 670 -14.69 28.32 3.76
N ALA A 671 -15.55 29.07 3.07
CA ALA A 671 -15.99 30.41 3.49
C ALA A 671 -17.12 30.32 4.52
N SER A 672 -18.08 29.42 4.29
CA SER A 672 -19.16 29.11 5.24
C SER A 672 -18.67 28.39 6.49
N GLY A 673 -17.58 27.61 6.36
CA GLY A 673 -17.11 26.72 7.41
C GLY A 673 -17.83 25.38 7.40
N ASP A 674 -18.59 25.08 6.35
CA ASP A 674 -19.34 23.84 6.17
C ASP A 674 -18.47 22.77 5.49
N TRP A 675 -17.50 22.28 6.26
CA TRP A 675 -16.59 21.21 5.88
C TRP A 675 -16.04 20.55 7.15
N ILE A 676 -15.37 19.42 6.99
CA ILE A 676 -15.09 18.52 8.11
C ILE A 676 -14.15 19.08 9.20
N LEU A 677 -13.18 19.95 8.88
CA LEU A 677 -12.16 20.36 9.87
C LEU A 677 -12.71 21.25 11.00
N PRO A 678 -13.57 22.25 10.73
CA PRO A 678 -14.28 23.00 11.77
C PRO A 678 -14.98 22.11 12.80
N ASP A 679 -15.62 21.02 12.38
CA ASP A 679 -16.32 20.08 13.27
C ASP A 679 -15.34 19.26 14.14
N LEU A 680 -14.16 18.96 13.60
CA LEU A 680 -13.09 18.24 14.29
C LEU A 680 -12.25 19.12 15.22
N THR A 681 -12.50 20.43 15.29
CA THR A 681 -11.92 21.28 16.34
C THR A 681 -12.58 20.98 17.70
N ILE A 682 -11.88 21.27 18.80
CA ILE A 682 -12.44 21.09 20.16
C ILE A 682 -13.73 21.90 20.30
N GLN A 683 -13.73 23.15 19.83
CA GLN A 683 -14.93 24.00 19.87
C GLN A 683 -16.05 23.47 18.96
N GLY A 684 -15.73 22.96 17.77
CA GLY A 684 -16.71 22.35 16.86
C GLY A 684 -17.37 21.12 17.46
N SER A 685 -16.58 20.24 18.05
CA SER A 685 -17.08 19.04 18.70
C SER A 685 -17.88 19.37 19.96
N ILE A 686 -17.53 20.41 20.73
CA ILE A 686 -18.35 20.90 21.86
C ILE A 686 -19.70 21.43 21.37
N ARG A 687 -19.72 22.27 20.31
CA ARG A 687 -20.97 22.78 19.72
C ARG A 687 -21.87 21.64 19.29
N THR A 688 -21.29 20.63 18.64
CA THR A 688 -22.01 19.44 18.20
C THR A 688 -22.54 18.65 19.41
N ASN A 689 -21.66 18.29 20.35
CA ASN A 689 -22.02 17.48 21.53
C ASN A 689 -23.06 18.14 22.43
N TYR A 690 -23.14 19.48 22.45
CA TYR A 690 -24.16 20.19 23.24
C TYR A 690 -25.58 19.76 22.87
N HIS A 691 -25.81 19.35 21.62
CA HIS A 691 -27.11 18.91 21.11
C HIS A 691 -27.25 17.39 21.00
N LEU A 692 -26.21 16.62 21.32
CA LEU A 692 -26.23 15.16 21.18
C LEU A 692 -26.53 14.48 22.51
N HIS A 693 -27.42 13.50 22.51
CA HIS A 693 -27.73 12.67 23.66
C HIS A 693 -27.13 11.26 23.56
N THR A 694 -26.96 10.59 24.71
CA THR A 694 -26.78 9.13 24.77
C THR A 694 -28.14 8.51 25.08
N PHE A 695 -28.65 7.68 24.18
CA PHE A 695 -30.01 7.15 24.28
C PHE A 695 -30.07 5.84 25.08
N PRO A 696 -31.08 5.65 25.94
CA PRO A 696 -31.12 4.55 26.91
C PRO A 696 -31.27 3.16 26.27
N ASN A 697 -31.76 3.06 25.03
CA ASN A 697 -32.01 1.79 24.34
C ASN A 697 -30.90 1.38 23.37
N THR A 698 -29.84 2.18 23.24
CA THR A 698 -28.74 1.94 22.30
C THR A 698 -27.48 1.53 23.04
N TYR A 699 -26.74 0.56 22.50
CA TYR A 699 -25.44 0.17 23.04
C TYR A 699 -24.32 1.03 22.46
N TYR A 700 -23.45 1.57 23.31
CA TYR A 700 -22.34 2.40 22.90
C TYR A 700 -21.00 1.78 23.26
N PHE A 701 -20.11 1.68 22.29
CA PHE A 701 -18.77 1.14 22.46
C PHE A 701 -17.73 2.11 21.93
N SER A 702 -16.57 2.19 22.57
CA SER A 702 -15.44 2.92 22.00
C SER A 702 -14.11 2.21 22.18
N TYR A 703 -13.38 2.10 21.09
CA TYR A 703 -11.99 1.64 21.09
C TYR A 703 -11.10 2.86 20.91
N ALA A 704 -10.57 3.34 22.03
CA ALA A 704 -9.71 4.51 22.08
C ALA A 704 -8.25 4.09 21.95
N THR A 705 -7.61 4.51 20.87
CA THR A 705 -6.20 4.25 20.62
C THR A 705 -5.32 5.20 21.41
N ARG A 706 -4.26 4.65 21.98
CA ARG A 706 -3.20 5.44 22.61
C ARG A 706 -1.84 4.90 22.26
N ARG A 707 -0.86 5.80 22.16
CA ARG A 707 0.54 5.43 21.92
C ARG A 707 1.54 6.27 22.74
N SER A 708 1.26 6.44 24.02
CA SER A 708 2.12 7.13 25.01
C SER A 708 2.23 6.30 26.29
N TRP A 709 3.43 6.23 26.90
CA TRP A 709 3.70 5.56 28.18
C TRP A 709 4.37 6.51 29.18
N GLN A 710 4.06 6.36 30.46
CA GLN A 710 4.77 7.04 31.56
C GLN A 710 5.70 6.06 32.29
N ILE A 711 6.97 6.45 32.48
CA ILE A 711 7.91 5.77 33.38
C ILE A 711 8.51 6.84 34.32
N MET A 712 8.30 6.68 35.63
CA MET A 712 8.88 7.54 36.68
C MET A 712 8.70 9.06 36.45
N GLY A 713 7.50 9.50 36.07
CA GLY A 713 7.19 10.92 35.82
C GLY A 713 7.75 11.47 34.49
N ILE A 714 8.46 10.66 33.70
CA ILE A 714 8.92 10.98 32.35
C ILE A 714 8.10 10.17 31.36
N THR A 715 7.41 10.85 30.45
CA THR A 715 6.65 10.18 29.36
C THR A 715 7.63 9.77 28.26
N ILE A 716 8.01 8.48 28.24
CA ILE A 716 8.83 7.86 27.19
C ILE A 716 7.86 7.15 26.24
N HIS A 717 7.84 7.54 24.96
CA HIS A 717 7.10 6.76 23.97
C HIS A 717 7.82 5.42 23.76
N SER A 718 7.02 4.36 23.60
CA SER A 718 7.43 3.10 22.95
C SER A 718 8.47 3.43 21.89
N SER A 719 9.58 2.70 21.92
CA SER A 719 10.60 2.69 20.89
C SER A 719 10.00 2.90 19.49
N ILE A 720 10.78 3.60 18.67
CA ILE A 720 10.51 4.20 17.36
C ILE A 720 9.69 3.37 16.33
N PRO A 721 9.59 2.02 16.35
CA PRO A 721 9.11 1.34 15.14
C PRO A 721 7.67 0.82 15.10
N ARG A 722 6.74 1.33 15.92
CA ARG A 722 5.32 0.90 15.93
C ARG A 722 4.27 1.98 15.68
N VAL A 723 4.71 3.20 15.38
CA VAL A 723 3.84 4.25 14.85
C VAL A 723 4.12 4.33 13.37
N HIS A 724 3.08 4.31 12.55
CA HIS A 724 3.19 4.55 11.12
C HIS A 724 4.06 5.81 10.89
N PRO A 725 5.11 5.77 10.06
CA PRO A 725 6.05 6.88 9.94
C PRO A 725 5.40 8.24 9.65
N LEU A 726 4.31 8.25 8.87
CA LEU A 726 3.52 9.46 8.58
C LEU A 726 2.79 10.05 9.80
N LEU A 727 2.55 9.26 10.85
CA LEU A 727 1.86 9.67 12.07
C LEU A 727 2.82 10.03 13.21
N TYR A 728 4.10 9.63 13.12
CA TYR A 728 5.10 9.88 14.17
C TYR A 728 5.27 11.36 14.48
N LEU A 729 5.41 12.21 13.45
CA LEU A 729 5.48 13.65 13.62
C LEU A 729 4.20 14.20 14.25
N GLY A 730 3.03 13.66 13.86
CA GLY A 730 1.75 14.02 14.46
C GLY A 730 1.71 13.73 15.96
N VAL A 731 2.22 12.57 16.39
CA VAL A 731 2.28 12.20 17.83
C VAL A 731 3.08 13.22 18.63
N LEU A 732 4.25 13.60 18.13
CA LEU A 732 5.13 14.55 18.79
C LEU A 732 4.53 15.96 18.82
N GLN A 733 3.99 16.43 17.70
CA GLN A 733 3.39 17.77 17.60
C GLN A 733 2.16 17.90 18.51
N MET A 734 1.30 16.89 18.57
CA MET A 734 0.10 16.89 19.42
C MET A 734 0.44 16.86 20.90
N ARG A 735 1.53 16.18 21.30
CA ARG A 735 2.02 16.21 22.68
C ARG A 735 2.60 17.57 23.09
N GLN A 736 3.26 18.26 22.16
CA GLN A 736 3.84 19.58 22.41
C GLN A 736 2.82 20.71 22.24
N TRP A 737 1.59 20.38 21.84
CA TRP A 737 0.53 21.35 21.69
C TRP A 737 0.33 22.12 22.98
N ARG A 738 0.25 23.44 22.85
CA ARG A 738 -0.12 24.37 23.91
C ARG A 738 -1.13 25.33 23.35
N LEU A 739 -2.23 25.52 24.07
CA LEU A 739 -3.17 26.56 23.71
C LEU A 739 -2.46 27.92 23.79
N PRO A 740 -2.54 28.78 22.75
CA PRO A 740 -1.88 30.08 22.79
C PRO A 740 -2.38 30.92 23.98
N PRO A 741 -1.49 31.62 24.71
CA PRO A 741 -1.83 32.26 25.98
C PRO A 741 -2.84 33.41 25.87
N TYR A 742 -3.04 33.96 24.67
CA TYR A 742 -4.02 35.01 24.38
C TYR A 742 -5.42 34.46 24.03
N VAL A 743 -5.57 33.14 23.91
CA VAL A 743 -6.84 32.48 23.56
C VAL A 743 -7.53 31.99 24.84
N SER A 744 -8.82 32.27 24.97
CA SER A 744 -9.62 31.75 26.08
C SER A 744 -9.73 30.23 26.02
N SER A 745 -9.65 29.57 27.17
CA SER A 745 -9.83 28.12 27.28
C SER A 745 -11.14 27.65 26.61
N PRO A 746 -11.11 26.56 25.82
CA PRO A 746 -12.29 26.11 25.07
C PRO A 746 -13.42 25.59 25.96
N TYR A 747 -13.10 25.17 27.19
CA TYR A 747 -14.06 24.78 28.21
C TYR A 747 -13.47 24.99 29.62
N LYS A 748 -14.33 25.01 30.62
CA LYS A 748 -13.93 25.20 32.03
C LYS A 748 -13.07 24.02 32.48
N GLY A 749 -11.87 24.30 32.99
CA GLY A 749 -10.94 23.28 33.47
C GLY A 749 -10.08 22.63 32.37
N TYR A 750 -10.01 23.24 31.18
CA TYR A 750 -9.08 22.81 30.14
C TYR A 750 -7.63 22.83 30.65
N ARG A 751 -6.90 21.74 30.39
CA ARG A 751 -5.46 21.62 30.61
C ARG A 751 -4.84 21.03 29.34
N ASP A 752 -3.72 21.57 28.91
CA ASP A 752 -3.02 21.05 27.73
C ASP A 752 -2.59 19.59 27.94
N GLU A 753 -2.25 19.23 29.18
CA GLU A 753 -1.79 17.88 29.55
C GLU A 753 -2.82 16.79 29.25
N ASP A 754 -4.11 17.11 29.39
CA ASP A 754 -5.19 16.16 29.15
C ASP A 754 -5.29 15.76 27.66
N TRP A 755 -4.70 16.58 26.78
CA TRP A 755 -4.69 16.39 25.33
C TRP A 755 -3.36 15.84 24.80
N HIS A 756 -2.39 15.52 25.65
CA HIS A 756 -1.08 15.03 25.17
C HIS A 756 -1.13 13.60 24.65
N ASP A 757 -1.88 12.72 25.31
CA ASP A 757 -2.01 11.32 24.88
C ASP A 757 -2.78 11.26 23.56
N ASN A 758 -2.22 10.56 22.57
CA ASN A 758 -2.77 10.53 21.21
C ASN A 758 -2.30 9.30 20.41
N ASP A 759 -2.89 9.11 19.24
CA ASP A 759 -2.58 8.03 18.28
C ASP A 759 -1.91 8.54 16.98
N GLY A 760 -1.46 9.80 16.98
CA GLY A 760 -0.85 10.49 15.85
C GLY A 760 -1.83 11.22 14.94
N THR A 761 -3.15 11.03 15.12
CA THR A 761 -4.19 11.82 14.45
C THR A 761 -5.16 12.47 15.41
N LEU A 762 -5.59 11.74 16.44
CA LEU A 762 -6.55 12.20 17.43
C LEU A 762 -6.01 11.97 18.84
N ASN A 763 -6.49 12.79 19.77
CA ASN A 763 -6.10 12.72 21.18
C ASN A 763 -6.92 11.62 21.87
N THR A 764 -6.30 10.80 22.71
CA THR A 764 -6.93 9.64 23.37
C THR A 764 -8.14 10.06 24.20
N ILE A 765 -8.06 11.20 24.90
CA ILE A 765 -9.19 11.77 25.66
C ILE A 765 -10.43 11.94 24.79
N SER A 766 -10.25 12.31 23.53
CA SER A 766 -11.32 12.55 22.56
C SER A 766 -12.04 11.27 22.14
N MET A 767 -11.34 10.14 22.18
CA MET A 767 -11.84 8.86 21.69
C MET A 767 -12.59 8.04 22.72
N THR A 768 -12.49 8.33 24.01
CA THR A 768 -13.10 7.47 25.05
C THR A 768 -14.63 7.50 24.98
N HIS A 769 -15.21 8.68 25.11
CA HIS A 769 -16.65 8.94 25.04
C HIS A 769 -16.86 10.45 24.91
N PRO A 770 -18.10 10.92 24.65
CA PRO A 770 -18.40 12.35 24.65
C PRO A 770 -18.24 12.92 26.08
N ARG A 771 -17.26 13.79 26.26
CA ARG A 771 -16.87 14.37 27.56
C ARG A 771 -17.29 15.81 27.72
N PHE A 772 -17.31 16.56 26.63
CA PHE A 772 -17.55 18.00 26.64
C PHE A 772 -18.72 18.36 25.74
N PRO A 773 -19.57 19.33 26.12
CA PRO A 773 -19.44 20.17 27.33
C PRO A 773 -19.93 19.50 28.63
N VAL A 774 -20.75 18.46 28.52
CA VAL A 774 -21.22 17.63 29.64
C VAL A 774 -20.75 16.21 29.39
N GLU A 775 -20.26 15.53 30.42
CA GLU A 775 -19.76 14.17 30.29
C GLU A 775 -20.90 13.16 30.21
N HIS A 776 -20.91 12.34 29.17
CA HIS A 776 -21.92 11.30 28.98
C HIS A 776 -21.62 10.08 29.87
N PRO A 777 -22.64 9.28 30.26
CA PRO A 777 -22.46 8.07 31.05
C PRO A 777 -21.47 7.13 30.37
N SER A 778 -20.43 6.70 31.10
CA SER A 778 -19.36 5.86 30.56
C SER A 778 -18.82 4.87 31.58
N HIS A 779 -18.23 3.79 31.08
CA HIS A 779 -17.58 2.75 31.87
C HIS A 779 -16.34 2.19 31.14
N SER A 780 -15.23 2.06 31.85
CA SER A 780 -13.99 1.51 31.32
C SER A 780 -14.00 -0.03 31.40
N LEU A 781 -13.73 -0.71 30.29
CA LEU A 781 -13.63 -2.17 30.26
C LEU A 781 -12.18 -2.63 30.52
N GLU A 782 -11.93 -3.23 31.69
CA GLU A 782 -10.63 -3.85 32.02
C GLU A 782 -10.49 -5.28 31.45
N LYS A 783 -9.24 -5.76 31.26
CA LYS A 783 -8.98 -7.13 30.77
C LYS A 783 -9.62 -8.18 31.68
N GLY A 784 -10.55 -8.97 31.14
CA GLY A 784 -11.23 -10.06 31.86
C GLY A 784 -12.68 -9.77 32.26
N SER A 785 -13.20 -8.55 32.02
CA SER A 785 -14.58 -8.16 32.35
C SER A 785 -15.62 -8.45 31.25
N GLU A 786 -15.24 -9.13 30.17
CA GLU A 786 -16.05 -9.32 28.95
C GLU A 786 -17.28 -10.23 29.13
N PHE A 787 -17.49 -10.77 30.34
CA PHE A 787 -18.59 -11.67 30.69
C PHE A 787 -19.69 -11.03 31.56
N GLN A 788 -19.61 -9.74 31.91
CA GLN A 788 -20.70 -9.07 32.63
C GLN A 788 -21.84 -8.64 31.69
N PRO A 789 -23.12 -8.69 32.13
CA PRO A 789 -24.24 -8.19 31.33
C PRO A 789 -24.13 -6.67 31.14
N LEU A 790 -23.89 -6.23 29.91
CA LEU A 790 -23.79 -4.82 29.56
C LEU A 790 -25.18 -4.19 29.43
N GLN A 791 -25.32 -2.95 29.89
CA GLN A 791 -26.56 -2.17 29.85
C GLN A 791 -26.52 -1.15 28.70
N PRO A 792 -27.63 -0.94 27.96
CA PRO A 792 -27.69 0.12 26.97
C PRO A 792 -27.70 1.50 27.64
N GLY A 793 -27.42 2.56 26.87
CA GLY A 793 -27.36 3.95 27.38
C GLY A 793 -26.06 4.35 28.07
N ILE A 794 -25.01 3.53 28.01
CA ILE A 794 -23.69 3.80 28.62
C ILE A 794 -22.59 3.55 27.57
N TRP A 795 -21.61 4.44 27.52
CA TRP A 795 -20.40 4.28 26.70
C TRP A 795 -19.40 3.34 27.34
N TYR A 796 -19.24 2.14 26.79
CA TYR A 796 -18.20 1.21 27.20
C TYR A 796 -16.94 1.43 26.38
N TYR A 797 -15.89 1.94 27.01
CA TYR A 797 -14.64 2.21 26.30
C TYR A 797 -13.50 1.29 26.73
N LYS A 798 -12.65 0.95 25.75
CA LYS A 798 -11.44 0.14 25.94
C LYS A 798 -10.26 0.91 25.34
N LEU A 799 -9.19 1.04 26.13
CA LEU A 799 -7.94 1.59 25.63
C LEU A 799 -7.18 0.52 24.85
N VAL A 800 -6.83 0.82 23.61
CA VAL A 800 -6.10 -0.07 22.71
C VAL A 800 -4.74 0.56 22.40
N GLU A 801 -3.68 -0.23 22.53
CA GLU A 801 -2.33 0.23 22.19
C GLU A 801 -2.12 0.19 20.67
N GLY A 802 -2.12 1.33 20.00
CA GLY A 802 -2.03 1.44 18.54
C GLY A 802 -1.97 2.89 18.05
N ASP A 803 -1.49 3.10 16.82
CA ASP A 803 -1.64 4.41 16.14
C ASP A 803 -3.03 4.57 15.50
N HIS A 804 -3.27 5.60 14.68
CA HIS A 804 -4.60 5.83 14.08
C HIS A 804 -4.93 4.86 12.94
N THR A 805 -3.93 4.37 12.20
CA THR A 805 -4.08 3.50 11.02
C THR A 805 -4.31 1.98 11.23
N PRO A 806 -4.20 1.33 12.41
CA PRO A 806 -4.22 -0.13 12.51
C PRO A 806 -5.59 -0.74 12.26
N PHE A 807 -6.68 0.01 12.51
CA PHE A 807 -8.05 -0.47 12.25
C PHE A 807 -8.41 -0.49 10.76
N ILE A 808 -7.56 0.10 9.90
CA ILE A 808 -7.83 0.36 8.48
C ILE A 808 -6.72 -0.16 7.54
N ALA A 809 -5.51 -0.49 8.05
CA ALA A 809 -4.35 -0.88 7.24
C ALA A 809 -3.98 -2.36 7.35
N ASN A 810 -3.91 -3.04 6.20
CA ASN A 810 -3.82 -4.51 6.09
C ASN A 810 -2.41 -5.11 6.14
N GLU A 811 -1.32 -4.37 6.39
CA GLU A 811 -0.01 -4.93 6.02
C GLU A 811 0.71 -5.78 7.06
N LYS A 812 0.53 -5.62 8.39
CA LYS A 812 1.29 -6.46 9.37
C LYS A 812 0.61 -6.71 10.73
N ALA A 813 -0.64 -6.28 10.97
CA ALA A 813 -1.29 -6.34 12.28
C ALA A 813 -2.50 -7.30 12.39
N GLY A 814 -2.80 -8.06 11.32
CA GLY A 814 -4.07 -8.78 11.10
C GLY A 814 -4.61 -9.57 12.30
N GLN A 815 -3.80 -10.39 12.99
CA GLN A 815 -4.35 -11.32 13.99
C GLN A 815 -5.02 -10.66 15.23
N GLN A 816 -4.54 -9.52 15.73
CA GLN A 816 -5.15 -8.88 16.91
C GLN A 816 -6.35 -7.99 16.56
N PHE A 817 -6.37 -7.39 15.37
CA PHE A 817 -7.43 -6.48 14.96
C PHE A 817 -8.58 -7.21 14.24
N ASP A 818 -8.28 -8.29 13.51
CA ASP A 818 -9.31 -9.25 13.06
C ASP A 818 -10.08 -9.81 14.27
N LEU A 819 -9.39 -10.06 15.39
CA LEU A 819 -10.02 -10.47 16.65
C LEU A 819 -10.93 -9.37 17.24
N ILE A 820 -10.58 -8.08 17.09
CA ILE A 820 -11.43 -6.97 17.55
C ILE A 820 -12.69 -6.88 16.69
N TYR A 821 -12.58 -6.97 15.37
CA TYR A 821 -13.75 -6.98 14.49
C TYR A 821 -14.61 -8.24 14.69
N ASP A 822 -13.99 -9.40 14.87
CA ASP A 822 -14.70 -10.63 15.25
C ASP A 822 -15.45 -10.45 16.58
N THR A 823 -14.81 -9.82 17.57
CA THR A 823 -15.46 -9.47 18.85
C THR A 823 -16.61 -8.47 18.65
N ILE A 824 -16.44 -7.47 17.79
CA ILE A 824 -17.48 -6.49 17.45
C ILE A 824 -18.67 -7.22 16.80
N PHE A 825 -18.42 -8.09 15.83
CA PHE A 825 -19.46 -8.84 15.13
C PHE A 825 -20.15 -9.86 16.04
N GLU A 826 -19.40 -10.57 16.90
CA GLU A 826 -19.98 -11.43 17.94
C GLU A 826 -20.85 -10.65 18.92
N ARG A 827 -20.41 -9.46 19.36
CA ARG A 827 -21.22 -8.59 20.21
C ARG A 827 -22.48 -8.12 19.51
N CYS A 828 -22.37 -7.63 18.28
CA CYS A 828 -23.52 -7.24 17.45
C CYS A 828 -24.53 -8.39 17.40
N ARG A 829 -24.10 -9.62 17.11
CA ARG A 829 -24.95 -10.82 17.09
C ARG A 829 -25.59 -11.13 18.46
N LYS A 830 -24.84 -11.01 19.56
CA LYS A 830 -25.35 -11.27 20.92
C LYS A 830 -26.48 -10.31 21.32
N TYR A 831 -26.39 -9.04 20.95
CA TYR A 831 -27.40 -8.04 21.35
C TYR A 831 -28.70 -8.10 20.54
N VAL A 832 -28.72 -8.81 19.40
CA VAL A 832 -29.97 -9.16 18.69
C VAL A 832 -30.87 -10.03 19.58
N VAL A 833 -30.28 -10.96 20.33
CA VAL A 833 -31.01 -11.91 21.19
C VAL A 833 -31.64 -11.23 22.41
N LEU A 834 -31.08 -10.12 22.88
CA LEU A 834 -31.54 -9.43 24.10
C LEU A 834 -32.70 -8.44 23.85
N ARG A 835 -32.91 -7.97 22.60
CA ARG A 835 -34.04 -7.09 22.25
C ARG A 835 -35.31 -7.87 21.88
N LYS A 836 -35.18 -9.11 21.38
CA LYS A 836 -36.31 -10.05 21.25
C LYS A 836 -36.71 -10.50 22.67
N LYS A 837 -37.69 -9.83 23.30
CA LYS A 837 -38.37 -10.38 24.50
C LYS A 837 -38.81 -11.82 24.18
N PRO A 838 -38.71 -12.79 25.12
CA PRO A 838 -39.35 -14.07 24.93
C PRO A 838 -40.85 -13.84 24.69
N PRO A 839 -41.50 -14.62 23.80
CA PRO A 839 -42.94 -14.52 23.61
C PRO A 839 -43.62 -14.74 24.95
N ILE A 840 -44.59 -13.87 25.23
CA ILE A 840 -45.50 -13.99 26.37
C ILE A 840 -46.08 -15.40 26.31
N GLU A 841 -45.81 -16.22 27.33
CA GLU A 841 -46.52 -17.49 27.51
C GLU A 841 -48.01 -17.16 27.64
N ASP A 842 -48.78 -17.57 26.64
CA ASP A 842 -50.24 -17.62 26.74
C ASP A 842 -50.57 -18.53 27.92
N ASN A 843 -51.02 -17.91 29.02
CA ASN A 843 -51.70 -18.60 30.10
C ASN A 843 -53.04 -19.13 29.60
N ASN A 844 -53.01 -20.26 28.88
CA ASN A 844 -54.18 -21.10 28.72
C ASN A 844 -54.34 -21.95 29.98
N VAL A 845 -55.13 -21.38 30.89
CA VAL A 845 -55.75 -22.04 32.03
C VAL A 845 -56.57 -23.23 31.53
N HIS A 846 -56.14 -24.44 31.87
CA HIS A 846 -57.05 -25.57 32.03
C HIS A 846 -57.50 -25.61 33.50
N HIS A 847 -58.69 -25.08 33.74
CA HIS A 847 -59.74 -25.74 34.54
C HIS A 847 -61.11 -25.15 34.22
#